data_AF-A0A396ZRZ2-F1
#
_entry.id   AF-A0A396ZRZ2-F1
#
_cell.length_a   1.000
_cell.length_b   1.000
_cell.length_c   1.000
_cell.angle_alpha   90.00
_cell.angle_beta   90.00
_cell.angle_gamma   90.00
#
_symmetry.space_group_name_H-M   'P 1'
#
loop_
_entity.id
_entity.type
_entity.pdbx_description
1 polymer ?
#
loop_
_entity_poly.entity_id
_entity_poly.type
_entity_poly.pdbx_seq_one_letter_code
_entity_poly.pdbx_strand_id
1 'polypeptide(L)'
;MAYLFRLGQYSVALILLALVAQPSLQQSCPPIEVDVDYPGNDIHGVPSTAAENCCGICAATPNCLAFSYAYGTCYLKSAKGSSVRTPGVQSGTVATCPSIEDDIDYAGGDLKAVAASTANDCCGHCKATTDCKLYSYAYGTCYLKHTQGTRLAKAGVHSAVVVASVDPPTTTTAPPPTTTSRPLPGQCYPPVQDIDYAGMDVATIPGSSSAAQCCDACSLFPSCNVYVFYQGNCYLKSAKGRSSALPGAVASARSTFSPSCAAIEDNVDFPGGDLIAAAKSTAEECCDVCRATSGCALFTWAWGTCYLKSTQGARQVSWGARSMIVVTTPPPPTTFTPKPTTTPPLTTPPPTTTTPTPTPSPPPSPPTPTPVVSCGKRQRKAWSASSAAEKDLYISAVEESMKRGLYQRFLSVHNDLKANKEAHGTCVFLFWHRKFLVAFEDMLRSLAPAYACMTLAYWDYTQDYVRFQTSQCKTIADCSVATADLGGSTHGRDPQPADPGHSTLCVTSRPLNASDGGCVRRGDWHATAMPDWSISNARSSLFDVGPSIAAVSYDLEIGIHGSVHMELRGQMGNGFLSPHDPIFYLHHAMVDVLHTVFYHCKVEPLNLDPVGQQTHPSSFQGCTVNYGDGEPQPVGPTTAILMRSHVDLDDNLPIPVEDDPLIGHFFKPLPSEYFKLTDARTLGYSYNLVGLLGDLYAKCDSTRQVVFESEQFADEHTITAPLIDSANAKTLQFEEAIVAAAISQGLSSDAAYVEVKKINLLLHVNCFGGQDIQDYPDELKQHMHWGTSQKPGFVLWHQLKTNQTTVAISGWQHITQAYYNCSGAMKH
;
A
#
# COMPACT_ATOMS: atom_id res chain seq x y z
N MET A 1 -24.79 23.36 56.00
CA MET A 1 -23.80 24.46 55.92
C MET A 1 -23.41 24.56 54.45
N ALA A 2 -24.11 25.36 53.63
CA ALA A 2 -23.95 26.82 53.47
C ALA A 2 -22.63 27.18 52.77
N TYR A 3 -22.50 28.05 51.76
CA TYR A 3 -23.34 29.01 51.01
C TYR A 3 -22.39 29.53 49.88
N LEU A 4 -22.72 29.50 48.57
CA LEU A 4 -23.12 30.63 47.71
C LEU A 4 -22.48 32.03 47.94
N PHE A 5 -22.40 32.80 46.83
CA PHE A 5 -22.17 34.26 46.63
C PHE A 5 -20.73 34.67 46.19
N ARG A 6 -20.48 35.51 45.16
CA ARG A 6 -21.32 36.29 44.22
C ARG A 6 -20.48 36.85 43.05
N LEU A 7 -21.20 37.21 41.99
CA LEU A 7 -20.85 37.97 40.77
C LEU A 7 -20.17 39.34 41.00
N GLY A 8 -19.46 39.83 39.97
CA GLY A 8 -19.13 41.24 39.76
C GLY A 8 -18.44 41.48 38.40
N GLN A 9 -18.85 42.52 37.67
CA GLN A 9 -18.79 42.69 36.21
C GLN A 9 -18.14 44.07 35.89
N TYR A 10 -17.49 44.22 34.71
CA TYR A 10 -17.02 45.48 34.03
C TYR A 10 -15.75 46.16 34.63
N SER A 11 -14.76 46.74 33.90
CA SER A 11 -14.63 47.30 32.54
C SER A 11 -13.15 47.62 32.21
N VAL A 12 -12.75 47.51 30.91
CA VAL A 12 -11.91 48.44 30.08
C VAL A 12 -10.47 48.77 30.61
N ALA A 13 -9.33 48.54 29.93
CA ALA A 13 -8.96 48.93 28.56
C ALA A 13 -7.60 48.35 28.08
N LEU A 14 -7.47 48.23 26.75
CA LEU A 14 -6.30 48.51 25.88
C LEU A 14 -5.05 47.61 25.92
N ILE A 15 -4.80 46.88 24.81
CA ILE A 15 -3.58 47.01 23.98
C ILE A 15 -3.96 46.68 22.51
N LEU A 16 -3.46 47.54 21.62
CA LEU A 16 -3.69 47.60 20.18
C LEU A 16 -3.18 46.36 19.42
N LEU A 17 -3.87 45.99 18.33
CA LEU A 17 -3.28 45.88 16.97
C LEU A 17 -4.37 45.69 15.91
N ALA A 18 -4.12 46.30 14.76
CA ALA A 18 -5.08 46.73 13.75
C ALA A 18 -5.67 45.60 12.89
N LEU A 19 -6.94 45.76 12.51
CA LEU A 19 -7.53 45.18 11.31
C LEU A 19 -6.83 45.76 10.07
N VAL A 20 -6.34 44.89 9.20
CA VAL A 20 -6.05 45.22 7.79
C VAL A 20 -6.79 44.21 6.92
N ALA A 21 -7.64 44.74 6.05
CA ALA A 21 -8.31 43.99 4.99
C ALA A 21 -7.27 43.31 4.08
N GLN A 22 -7.45 42.02 3.79
CA GLN A 22 -6.63 41.35 2.77
C GLN A 22 -7.10 41.79 1.37
N PRO A 23 -6.17 42.14 0.45
CA PRO A 23 -6.50 42.37 -0.95
C PRO A 23 -6.70 41.04 -1.68
N SER A 24 -7.74 40.99 -2.49
CA SER A 24 -8.07 39.93 -3.45
C SER A 24 -6.92 39.65 -4.42
N LEU A 25 -6.56 38.38 -4.59
CA LEU A 25 -5.69 37.91 -5.69
C LEU A 25 -6.44 38.11 -7.01
N GLN A 26 -5.96 39.05 -7.82
CA GLN A 26 -6.50 39.37 -9.14
C GLN A 26 -6.00 38.34 -10.14
N GLN A 27 -6.82 37.33 -10.44
CA GLN A 27 -6.66 36.48 -11.62
C GLN A 27 -6.92 37.36 -12.85
N SER A 28 -5.98 37.43 -13.80
CA SER A 28 -6.15 38.25 -15.00
C SER A 28 -7.27 37.65 -15.88
N CYS A 29 -8.42 38.30 -15.90
CA CYS A 29 -9.52 37.90 -16.78
C CYS A 29 -9.20 38.20 -18.25
N PRO A 30 -9.75 37.43 -19.20
CA PRO A 30 -9.82 37.85 -20.59
C PRO A 30 -10.48 39.24 -20.72
N PRO A 31 -10.25 39.97 -21.83
CA PRO A 31 -10.81 41.31 -22.01
C PRO A 31 -12.33 41.32 -21.80
N ILE A 32 -12.80 42.20 -20.90
CA ILE A 32 -14.22 42.36 -20.59
C ILE A 32 -14.87 43.23 -21.66
N GLU A 33 -15.93 42.72 -22.29
CA GLU A 33 -16.75 43.45 -23.24
C GLU A 33 -17.66 44.44 -22.48
N VAL A 34 -17.46 45.74 -22.70
CA VAL A 34 -18.24 46.81 -22.05
C VAL A 34 -19.49 47.13 -22.88
N ASP A 35 -20.60 47.40 -22.19
CA ASP A 35 -21.92 47.64 -22.77
C ASP A 35 -22.45 46.45 -23.59
N VAL A 36 -22.16 45.23 -23.15
CA VAL A 36 -22.56 43.98 -23.82
C VAL A 36 -23.12 42.98 -22.80
N ASP A 37 -24.28 42.41 -23.12
CA ASP A 37 -24.90 41.29 -22.41
C ASP A 37 -24.82 40.00 -23.25
N TYR A 38 -24.76 38.86 -22.57
CA TYR A 38 -24.87 37.52 -23.16
C TYR A 38 -26.19 36.88 -22.71
N PRO A 39 -27.36 37.22 -23.27
CA PRO A 39 -28.64 36.74 -22.77
C PRO A 39 -28.77 35.21 -22.85
N GLY A 40 -29.31 34.61 -21.78
CA GLY A 40 -29.54 33.19 -21.66
C GLY A 40 -28.34 32.38 -21.12
N ASN A 41 -28.53 31.07 -21.02
CA ASN A 41 -27.56 30.11 -20.46
C ASN A 41 -27.16 30.38 -19.00
N ASP A 42 -27.98 31.10 -18.22
CA ASP A 42 -27.69 31.41 -16.82
C ASP A 42 -27.70 30.16 -15.92
N ILE A 43 -26.66 30.00 -15.11
CA ILE A 43 -26.54 28.98 -14.07
C ILE A 43 -27.15 29.54 -12.78
N HIS A 44 -26.59 30.64 -12.28
CA HIS A 44 -27.10 31.43 -11.14
C HIS A 44 -26.38 32.78 -11.05
N GLY A 45 -26.93 33.71 -10.27
CA GLY A 45 -26.33 35.01 -9.99
C GLY A 45 -25.56 35.03 -8.67
N VAL A 46 -24.37 35.64 -8.67
CA VAL A 46 -23.54 35.80 -7.47
C VAL A 46 -23.25 37.29 -7.23
N PRO A 47 -23.49 37.85 -6.04
CA PRO A 47 -23.16 39.24 -5.75
C PRO A 47 -21.66 39.52 -5.94
N SER A 48 -21.33 40.66 -6.55
CA SER A 48 -19.95 41.10 -6.74
C SER A 48 -19.87 42.62 -6.80
N THR A 49 -18.72 43.16 -6.43
CA THR A 49 -18.44 44.60 -6.46
C THR A 49 -17.93 45.10 -7.81
N ALA A 50 -17.50 44.20 -8.71
CA ALA A 50 -16.94 44.57 -10.01
C ALA A 50 -17.01 43.40 -11.02
N ALA A 51 -16.97 43.72 -12.33
CA ALA A 51 -17.02 42.72 -13.40
C ALA A 51 -15.75 41.86 -13.46
N GLU A 52 -14.61 42.42 -13.06
CA GLU A 52 -13.30 41.75 -13.03
C GLU A 52 -13.29 40.57 -12.04
N ASN A 53 -14.10 40.63 -11.00
CA ASN A 53 -14.22 39.54 -10.03
C ASN A 53 -15.06 38.38 -10.60
N CYS A 54 -15.92 38.64 -11.58
CA CYS A 54 -16.85 37.63 -12.10
C CYS A 54 -16.16 36.51 -12.86
N CYS A 55 -14.99 36.74 -13.47
CA CYS A 55 -14.33 35.65 -14.20
C CYS A 55 -13.66 34.64 -13.26
N GLY A 56 -13.11 35.08 -12.12
CA GLY A 56 -12.62 34.17 -11.08
C GLY A 56 -13.76 33.37 -10.45
N ILE A 57 -14.89 34.02 -10.18
CA ILE A 57 -16.10 33.36 -9.67
C ILE A 57 -16.62 32.33 -10.69
N CYS A 58 -16.66 32.68 -11.99
CA CYS A 58 -17.05 31.76 -13.04
C CYS A 58 -16.03 30.62 -13.21
N ALA A 59 -14.73 30.88 -13.16
CA ALA A 59 -13.69 29.85 -13.27
C ALA A 59 -13.75 28.83 -12.12
N ALA A 60 -14.15 29.27 -10.93
CA ALA A 60 -14.37 28.42 -9.77
C ALA A 60 -15.74 27.73 -9.76
N THR A 61 -16.65 28.08 -10.68
CA THR A 61 -18.00 27.53 -10.74
C THR A 61 -18.10 26.42 -11.79
N PRO A 62 -18.41 25.17 -11.39
CA PRO A 62 -18.56 24.07 -12.33
C PRO A 62 -19.52 24.40 -13.48
N ASN A 63 -19.10 24.08 -14.70
CA ASN A 63 -19.81 24.33 -15.95
C ASN A 63 -19.99 25.81 -16.35
N CYS A 64 -19.35 26.79 -15.69
CA CYS A 64 -19.42 28.18 -16.11
C CYS A 64 -18.37 28.50 -17.19
N LEU A 65 -18.84 28.95 -18.36
CA LEU A 65 -18.01 29.29 -19.52
C LEU A 65 -18.07 30.78 -19.88
N ALA A 66 -19.04 31.52 -19.35
CA ALA A 66 -19.20 32.95 -19.55
C ALA A 66 -19.89 33.62 -18.36
N PHE A 67 -19.83 34.95 -18.28
CA PHE A 67 -20.57 35.74 -17.30
C PHE A 67 -21.02 37.07 -17.88
N SER A 68 -22.05 37.67 -17.27
CA SER A 68 -22.47 39.05 -17.51
C SER A 68 -22.64 39.74 -16.15
N TYR A 69 -22.00 40.87 -15.95
CA TYR A 69 -22.05 41.67 -14.73
C TYR A 69 -22.98 42.87 -14.90
N ALA A 70 -23.99 42.96 -14.04
CA ALA A 70 -24.93 44.07 -14.01
C ALA A 70 -25.47 44.27 -12.60
N TYR A 71 -25.68 45.54 -12.20
CA TYR A 71 -26.30 45.91 -10.92
C TYR A 71 -25.68 45.25 -9.67
N GLY A 72 -24.35 45.05 -9.64
CA GLY A 72 -23.66 44.42 -8.52
C GLY A 72 -23.77 42.89 -8.46
N THR A 73 -24.15 42.24 -9.56
CA THR A 73 -24.30 40.78 -9.63
C THR A 73 -23.60 40.21 -10.86
N CYS A 74 -22.83 39.12 -10.68
CA CYS A 74 -22.28 38.27 -11.73
C CYS A 74 -23.29 37.20 -12.11
N TYR A 75 -23.89 37.30 -13.29
CA TYR A 75 -24.76 36.27 -13.84
C TYR A 75 -23.90 35.24 -14.58
N LEU A 76 -23.59 34.13 -13.91
CA LEU A 76 -22.73 33.04 -14.39
C LEU A 76 -23.47 32.19 -15.42
N LYS A 77 -22.80 31.82 -16.51
CA LYS A 77 -23.43 31.20 -17.67
C LYS A 77 -22.69 29.96 -18.15
N SER A 78 -23.45 28.95 -18.55
CA SER A 78 -22.90 27.68 -19.03
C SER A 78 -22.36 27.73 -20.46
N ALA A 79 -22.62 28.82 -21.20
CA ALA A 79 -22.07 29.08 -22.54
C ALA A 79 -22.11 30.60 -22.84
N LYS A 80 -21.33 31.08 -23.81
CA LYS A 80 -21.45 32.47 -24.33
C LYS A 80 -22.73 32.58 -25.17
N GLY A 81 -23.71 33.38 -24.72
CA GLY A 81 -24.89 33.76 -25.51
C GLY A 81 -24.55 34.74 -26.64
N SER A 82 -25.56 35.22 -27.38
CA SER A 82 -25.35 36.23 -28.42
C SER A 82 -24.86 37.55 -27.81
N SER A 83 -23.87 38.24 -28.40
CA SER A 83 -23.48 39.56 -27.90
C SER A 83 -24.55 40.61 -28.21
N VAL A 84 -25.28 41.08 -27.20
CA VAL A 84 -26.30 42.13 -27.33
C VAL A 84 -25.82 43.41 -26.66
N ARG A 85 -25.73 44.51 -27.44
CA ARG A 85 -25.30 45.81 -26.91
C ARG A 85 -26.31 46.31 -25.87
N THR A 86 -25.88 46.36 -24.61
CA THR A 86 -26.69 46.72 -23.45
C THR A 86 -25.88 47.66 -22.56
N PRO A 87 -26.14 48.99 -22.60
CA PRO A 87 -25.37 49.97 -21.84
C PRO A 87 -25.32 49.66 -20.33
N GLY A 88 -24.12 49.66 -19.75
CA GLY A 88 -23.89 49.40 -18.33
C GLY A 88 -23.71 47.92 -17.94
N VAL A 89 -23.79 46.99 -18.89
CA VAL A 89 -23.51 45.56 -18.66
C VAL A 89 -22.09 45.23 -19.14
N GLN A 90 -21.36 44.44 -18.37
CA GLN A 90 -19.99 44.04 -18.68
C GLN A 90 -19.89 42.51 -18.73
N SER A 91 -19.50 41.93 -19.86
CA SER A 91 -19.52 40.47 -20.06
C SER A 91 -18.17 39.89 -20.45
N GLY A 92 -17.93 38.61 -20.12
CA GLY A 92 -16.67 37.93 -20.40
C GLY A 92 -16.81 36.40 -20.49
N THR A 93 -15.85 35.74 -21.13
CA THR A 93 -15.78 34.26 -21.26
C THR A 93 -14.59 33.68 -20.52
N VAL A 94 -14.67 32.41 -20.13
CA VAL A 94 -13.71 31.78 -19.20
C VAL A 94 -12.99 30.53 -19.77
N ALA A 95 -13.23 30.11 -21.02
CA ALA A 95 -12.52 28.95 -21.61
C ALA A 95 -11.90 29.18 -23.01
N THR A 96 -10.63 28.79 -23.16
CA THR A 96 -9.83 28.65 -24.38
C THR A 96 -10.02 27.26 -25.01
N CYS A 97 -10.46 27.15 -26.26
CA CYS A 97 -10.50 25.88 -27.03
C CYS A 97 -9.62 25.98 -28.30
N PRO A 98 -9.10 24.85 -28.84
CA PRO A 98 -8.14 24.84 -29.95
C PRO A 98 -8.79 25.03 -31.34
N SER A 99 -7.97 25.37 -32.35
CA SER A 99 -8.39 25.51 -33.76
C SER A 99 -8.73 24.17 -34.42
N ILE A 100 -9.82 24.15 -35.19
CA ILE A 100 -10.34 22.96 -35.89
C ILE A 100 -9.68 22.80 -37.25
N GLU A 101 -9.25 21.57 -37.56
CA GLU A 101 -8.75 21.16 -38.87
C GLU A 101 -9.90 20.54 -39.69
N ASP A 102 -10.18 21.14 -40.85
CA ASP A 102 -11.20 20.66 -41.79
C ASP A 102 -10.68 19.53 -42.68
N ASP A 103 -11.58 18.62 -43.05
CA ASP A 103 -11.32 17.44 -43.89
C ASP A 103 -10.25 16.49 -43.34
N ILE A 104 -10.14 16.39 -42.01
CA ILE A 104 -9.13 15.59 -41.31
C ILE A 104 -9.77 14.70 -40.26
N ASP A 105 -9.38 13.44 -40.25
CA ASP A 105 -9.75 12.43 -39.25
C ASP A 105 -8.49 11.89 -38.56
N TYR A 106 -8.48 11.84 -37.24
CA TYR A 106 -7.44 11.14 -36.49
C TYR A 106 -7.93 9.72 -36.20
N ALA A 107 -7.47 8.76 -37.00
CA ALA A 107 -8.01 7.40 -36.99
C ALA A 107 -7.62 6.62 -35.73
N GLY A 108 -8.62 6.09 -35.03
CA GLY A 108 -8.45 5.27 -33.82
C GLY A 108 -8.39 6.08 -32.52
N GLY A 109 -8.26 5.39 -31.39
CA GLY A 109 -8.19 6.03 -30.06
C GLY A 109 -9.52 6.56 -29.53
N ASP A 110 -10.65 6.17 -30.11
CA ASP A 110 -12.00 6.59 -29.73
C ASP A 110 -12.38 6.13 -28.31
N LEU A 111 -12.60 7.09 -27.41
CA LEU A 111 -13.12 6.89 -26.07
C LEU A 111 -14.64 6.73 -26.07
N LYS A 112 -15.34 7.65 -26.74
CA LYS A 112 -16.81 7.65 -26.85
C LYS A 112 -17.29 8.56 -27.97
N ALA A 113 -18.47 8.24 -28.50
CA ALA A 113 -19.20 9.08 -29.43
C ALA A 113 -20.30 9.85 -28.70
N VAL A 114 -20.38 11.16 -28.90
CA VAL A 114 -21.40 12.04 -28.28
C VAL A 114 -22.08 12.86 -29.37
N ALA A 115 -23.41 12.94 -29.35
CA ALA A 115 -24.14 13.78 -30.30
C ALA A 115 -23.81 15.26 -30.08
N ALA A 116 -23.63 16.01 -31.16
CA ALA A 116 -23.35 17.44 -31.13
C ALA A 116 -23.87 18.13 -32.39
N SER A 117 -24.16 19.43 -32.28
CA SER A 117 -24.71 20.20 -33.42
C SER A 117 -23.60 20.78 -34.29
N THR A 118 -22.45 21.08 -33.70
CA THR A 118 -21.27 21.63 -34.38
C THR A 118 -19.98 21.02 -33.84
N ALA A 119 -18.89 21.15 -34.60
CA ALA A 119 -17.58 20.67 -34.17
C ALA A 119 -17.06 21.40 -32.91
N ASN A 120 -17.43 22.67 -32.69
CA ASN A 120 -17.01 23.42 -31.49
C ASN A 120 -17.57 22.83 -30.20
N ASP A 121 -18.79 22.28 -30.23
CA ASP A 121 -19.45 21.69 -29.06
C ASP A 121 -18.65 20.50 -28.50
N CYS A 122 -17.89 19.82 -29.37
CA CYS A 122 -17.05 18.68 -29.01
C CYS A 122 -15.93 19.02 -28.02
N CYS A 123 -15.47 20.28 -27.96
CA CYS A 123 -14.40 20.68 -27.04
C CYS A 123 -14.82 20.54 -25.58
N GLY A 124 -16.05 20.97 -25.24
CA GLY A 124 -16.59 20.84 -23.88
C GLY A 124 -16.77 19.39 -23.48
N HIS A 125 -17.28 18.57 -24.41
CA HIS A 125 -17.41 17.13 -24.19
C HIS A 125 -16.05 16.44 -24.00
N CYS A 126 -15.03 16.83 -24.77
CA CYS A 126 -13.68 16.29 -24.60
C CYS A 126 -13.08 16.71 -23.25
N LYS A 127 -13.12 17.99 -22.87
CA LYS A 127 -12.61 18.46 -21.58
C LYS A 127 -13.31 17.83 -20.37
N ALA A 128 -14.61 17.56 -20.48
CA ALA A 128 -15.39 16.89 -19.45
C ALA A 128 -15.22 15.36 -19.44
N THR A 129 -14.42 14.80 -20.35
CA THR A 129 -14.18 13.37 -20.47
C THR A 129 -12.74 13.08 -20.12
N THR A 130 -12.52 12.42 -18.97
CA THR A 130 -11.21 11.97 -18.54
C THR A 130 -10.49 11.22 -19.66
N ASP A 131 -9.21 11.52 -19.84
CA ASP A 131 -8.33 11.05 -20.90
C ASP A 131 -8.63 11.51 -22.33
N CYS A 132 -9.66 12.33 -22.58
CA CYS A 132 -9.86 12.88 -23.92
C CYS A 132 -8.83 13.97 -24.23
N LYS A 133 -8.00 13.73 -25.24
CA LYS A 133 -6.93 14.64 -25.71
C LYS A 133 -7.26 15.30 -27.04
N LEU A 134 -8.23 14.78 -27.79
CA LEU A 134 -8.66 15.29 -29.09
C LEU A 134 -10.05 14.78 -29.46
N TYR A 135 -10.66 15.34 -30.49
CA TYR A 135 -11.91 14.84 -31.06
C TYR A 135 -11.93 14.94 -32.58
N SER A 136 -12.77 14.13 -33.22
CA SER A 136 -13.16 14.24 -34.63
C SER A 136 -14.68 14.33 -34.73
N TYR A 137 -15.19 15.34 -35.41
CA TYR A 137 -16.62 15.58 -35.59
C TYR A 137 -17.05 15.24 -37.02
N ALA A 138 -18.08 14.41 -37.15
CA ALA A 138 -18.68 14.08 -38.43
C ALA A 138 -20.17 13.77 -38.26
N TYR A 139 -21.00 14.22 -39.21
CA TYR A 139 -22.43 13.89 -39.29
C TYR A 139 -23.23 14.06 -37.97
N GLY A 140 -22.97 15.14 -37.21
CA GLY A 140 -23.67 15.41 -35.94
C GLY A 140 -23.12 14.68 -34.72
N THR A 141 -21.92 14.09 -34.80
CA THR A 141 -21.34 13.29 -33.72
C THR A 141 -19.88 13.65 -33.46
N CYS A 142 -19.55 13.90 -32.19
CA CYS A 142 -18.18 14.03 -31.67
C CYS A 142 -17.62 12.68 -31.30
N TYR A 143 -16.58 12.25 -31.99
CA TYR A 143 -15.78 11.08 -31.64
C TYR A 143 -14.60 11.56 -30.78
N LEU A 144 -14.74 11.44 -29.47
CA LEU A 144 -13.76 11.87 -28.47
C LEU A 144 -12.65 10.82 -28.37
N LYS A 145 -11.38 11.23 -28.29
CA LYS A 145 -10.25 10.31 -28.41
C LYS A 145 -9.16 10.58 -27.37
N HIS A 146 -8.50 9.54 -26.90
CA HIS A 146 -7.41 9.63 -25.91
C HIS A 146 -6.00 9.62 -26.48
N THR A 147 -5.85 9.31 -27.77
CA THR A 147 -4.55 9.29 -28.44
C THR A 147 -4.69 9.78 -29.87
N GLN A 148 -3.73 10.58 -30.33
CA GLN A 148 -3.72 11.08 -31.68
C GLN A 148 -3.25 9.97 -32.62
N GLY A 149 -4.22 9.30 -33.25
CA GLY A 149 -3.98 8.29 -34.26
C GLY A 149 -3.50 8.86 -35.60
N THR A 150 -3.44 8.04 -36.63
CA THR A 150 -2.98 8.47 -37.96
C THR A 150 -3.87 9.58 -38.51
N ARG A 151 -3.27 10.72 -38.87
CA ARG A 151 -3.94 11.85 -39.50
C ARG A 151 -4.29 11.51 -40.94
N LEU A 152 -5.57 11.31 -41.25
CA LEU A 152 -6.09 10.93 -42.56
C LEU A 152 -6.89 12.09 -43.18
N ALA A 153 -6.66 12.39 -44.45
CA ALA A 153 -7.51 13.31 -45.19
C ALA A 153 -8.86 12.65 -45.50
N LYS A 154 -9.95 13.25 -45.03
CA LYS A 154 -11.31 12.73 -45.13
C LYS A 154 -12.32 13.87 -45.21
N ALA A 155 -12.86 14.10 -46.40
CA ALA A 155 -13.77 15.20 -46.67
C ALA A 155 -15.01 15.18 -45.75
N GLY A 156 -15.33 16.33 -45.15
CA GLY A 156 -16.47 16.54 -44.26
C GLY A 156 -16.25 16.15 -42.78
N VAL A 157 -15.00 15.84 -42.38
CA VAL A 157 -14.64 15.56 -40.98
C VAL A 157 -13.85 16.74 -40.40
N HIS A 158 -14.25 17.20 -39.22
CA HIS A 158 -13.65 18.35 -38.54
C HIS A 158 -12.99 17.88 -37.23
N SER A 159 -11.68 17.99 -37.11
CA SER A 159 -10.96 17.46 -35.93
C SER A 159 -10.19 18.54 -35.19
N ALA A 160 -10.08 18.43 -33.87
CA ALA A 160 -9.20 19.30 -33.09
C ALA A 160 -8.50 18.54 -31.96
N VAL A 161 -7.22 18.83 -31.77
CA VAL A 161 -6.45 18.36 -30.63
C VAL A 161 -6.69 19.30 -29.46
N VAL A 162 -7.27 18.80 -28.38
CA VAL A 162 -7.58 19.55 -27.17
C VAL A 162 -6.31 19.68 -26.34
N VAL A 163 -5.45 20.61 -26.76
CA VAL A 163 -4.19 20.94 -26.07
C VAL A 163 -4.54 21.65 -24.75
N ALA A 164 -3.97 21.20 -23.63
CA ALA A 164 -3.80 22.06 -22.47
C ALA A 164 -2.76 23.13 -22.86
N SER A 165 -3.24 24.35 -23.11
CA SER A 165 -2.54 25.54 -23.62
C SER A 165 -1.00 25.51 -23.65
N VAL A 166 -0.42 25.54 -24.86
CA VAL A 166 0.86 26.20 -25.15
C VAL A 166 0.74 26.91 -26.51
N ASP A 167 1.15 28.18 -26.56
CA ASP A 167 1.01 29.13 -27.67
C ASP A 167 2.04 28.93 -28.83
N PRO A 168 1.90 29.60 -30.01
CA PRO A 168 2.04 29.01 -31.36
C PRO A 168 3.34 29.38 -32.14
N PRO A 169 3.49 28.95 -33.43
CA PRO A 169 4.76 28.90 -34.17
C PRO A 169 4.96 30.02 -35.21
N THR A 170 6.21 30.27 -35.65
CA THR A 170 6.49 30.96 -36.94
C THR A 170 7.78 30.48 -37.63
N THR A 171 7.66 30.31 -38.94
CA THR A 171 8.68 30.07 -39.98
C THR A 171 9.68 31.23 -40.17
N THR A 172 10.89 31.00 -40.70
CA THR A 172 11.41 31.39 -42.07
C THR A 172 12.96 31.36 -42.13
N THR A 173 13.50 30.73 -43.20
CA THR A 173 14.80 30.92 -43.93
C THR A 173 16.14 31.23 -43.22
N ALA A 174 17.16 30.44 -43.57
CA ALA A 174 18.58 30.67 -43.28
C ALA A 174 19.35 31.29 -44.48
N PRO A 175 20.41 32.08 -44.20
CA PRO A 175 21.69 31.93 -44.90
C PRO A 175 22.89 31.75 -43.93
N PRO A 176 24.07 31.27 -44.40
CA PRO A 176 25.11 30.66 -43.57
C PRO A 176 26.36 31.59 -43.43
N PRO A 177 27.52 31.09 -42.95
CA PRO A 177 27.94 31.13 -41.56
C PRO A 177 29.19 32.03 -41.35
N THR A 178 29.38 32.54 -40.14
CA THR A 178 30.72 32.99 -39.71
C THR A 178 31.03 32.52 -38.30
N THR A 179 31.99 31.62 -38.27
CA THR A 179 32.79 31.17 -37.13
C THR A 179 33.49 32.34 -36.43
N THR A 180 33.49 32.35 -35.10
CA THR A 180 34.73 32.38 -34.28
C THR A 180 34.42 32.18 -32.78
N SER A 181 35.40 31.63 -32.09
CA SER A 181 35.37 30.87 -30.83
C SER A 181 35.29 31.65 -29.51
N ARG A 182 34.50 31.12 -28.54
CA ARG A 182 34.75 30.91 -27.07
C ARG A 182 33.48 31.24 -26.22
N PRO A 183 33.17 30.56 -25.09
CA PRO A 183 33.04 29.12 -24.75
C PRO A 183 31.55 28.66 -24.68
N LEU A 184 31.27 27.35 -24.55
CA LEU A 184 29.93 26.72 -24.65
C LEU A 184 28.95 27.09 -23.49
N PRO A 185 27.66 27.40 -23.76
CA PRO A 185 26.59 27.52 -22.74
C PRO A 185 26.03 26.14 -22.34
N GLY A 186 25.70 25.93 -21.06
CA GLY A 186 24.93 24.75 -20.59
C GLY A 186 25.58 23.88 -19.50
N GLN A 187 26.05 24.47 -18.40
CA GLN A 187 26.55 23.70 -17.24
C GLN A 187 25.52 23.47 -16.12
N CYS A 188 24.23 23.34 -16.42
CA CYS A 188 23.20 22.96 -15.44
C CYS A 188 22.24 21.95 -16.05
N TYR A 189 21.63 21.12 -15.20
CA TYR A 189 20.53 20.24 -15.59
C TYR A 189 19.31 21.06 -16.06
N PRO A 190 18.38 20.43 -16.80
CA PRO A 190 17.13 21.08 -17.16
C PRO A 190 16.43 21.64 -15.90
N PRO A 191 15.99 22.91 -15.93
CA PRO A 191 15.36 23.52 -14.76
C PRO A 191 13.95 22.97 -14.51
N VAL A 192 13.62 22.81 -13.23
CA VAL A 192 12.29 22.44 -12.75
C VAL A 192 11.52 23.73 -12.45
N GLN A 193 10.30 23.81 -12.97
CA GLN A 193 9.41 24.95 -12.79
C GLN A 193 8.62 24.84 -11.49
N ASP A 194 8.21 25.99 -10.95
CA ASP A 194 7.36 26.16 -9.77
C ASP A 194 7.89 25.54 -8.48
N ILE A 195 9.22 25.46 -8.36
CA ILE A 195 9.90 24.82 -7.24
C ILE A 195 10.94 25.77 -6.64
N ASP A 196 10.87 25.94 -5.32
CA ASP A 196 11.95 26.50 -4.51
C ASP A 196 12.66 25.39 -3.73
N TYR A 197 13.94 25.62 -3.44
CA TYR A 197 14.75 24.79 -2.56
C TYR A 197 15.07 25.59 -1.31
N ALA A 198 14.30 25.42 -0.24
CA ALA A 198 14.39 26.29 0.93
C ALA A 198 15.76 26.17 1.64
N GLY A 199 16.42 27.32 1.87
CA GLY A 199 17.66 27.46 2.62
C GLY A 199 18.94 27.18 1.81
N MET A 200 20.07 27.08 2.53
CA MET A 200 21.42 26.85 1.99
C MET A 200 21.92 27.94 1.02
N ASP A 201 21.37 29.16 1.09
CA ASP A 201 21.78 30.29 0.27
C ASP A 201 23.19 30.75 0.61
N VAL A 202 24.07 30.72 -0.39
CA VAL A 202 25.44 31.26 -0.29
C VAL A 202 25.56 32.66 -0.87
N ALA A 203 24.64 33.04 -1.77
CA ALA A 203 24.54 34.39 -2.31
C ALA A 203 23.17 34.63 -2.94
N THR A 204 22.77 35.90 -3.06
CA THR A 204 21.61 36.31 -3.85
C THR A 204 22.04 37.37 -4.86
N ILE A 205 21.71 37.17 -6.13
CA ILE A 205 22.06 38.09 -7.22
C ILE A 205 20.76 38.71 -7.76
N PRO A 206 20.51 40.00 -7.48
CA PRO A 206 19.32 40.68 -7.96
C PRO A 206 19.43 41.12 -9.42
N GLY A 207 18.29 41.35 -10.07
CA GLY A 207 18.22 41.89 -11.43
C GLY A 207 18.49 40.86 -12.54
N SER A 208 18.37 39.57 -12.23
CA SER A 208 18.50 38.50 -13.22
C SER A 208 17.21 38.37 -14.01
N SER A 209 17.33 38.19 -15.32
CA SER A 209 16.18 38.14 -16.24
C SER A 209 15.74 36.72 -16.60
N SER A 210 16.52 35.70 -16.23
CA SER A 210 16.17 34.29 -16.50
C SER A 210 16.90 33.30 -15.60
N ALA A 211 16.35 32.08 -15.50
CA ALA A 211 17.00 30.94 -14.86
C ALA A 211 18.33 30.55 -15.53
N ALA A 212 18.48 30.78 -16.84
CA ALA A 212 19.74 30.55 -17.54
C ALA A 212 20.86 31.45 -17.01
N GLN A 213 20.56 32.72 -16.70
CA GLN A 213 21.52 33.63 -16.07
C GLN A 213 21.89 33.18 -14.65
N CYS A 214 20.96 32.56 -13.91
CA CYS A 214 21.26 31.96 -12.62
C CYS A 214 22.16 30.72 -12.74
N CYS A 215 22.01 29.93 -13.81
CA CYS A 215 22.93 28.84 -14.10
C CYS A 215 24.35 29.35 -14.36
N ASP A 216 24.49 30.39 -15.18
CA ASP A 216 25.79 31.00 -15.49
C ASP A 216 26.43 31.59 -14.22
N ALA A 217 25.64 32.29 -13.42
CA ALA A 217 26.10 32.86 -12.15
C ALA A 217 26.49 31.78 -11.12
N CYS A 218 25.70 30.71 -11.00
CA CYS A 218 26.02 29.58 -10.14
C CYS A 218 27.28 28.85 -10.61
N SER A 219 27.51 28.78 -11.93
CA SER A 219 28.69 28.15 -12.52
C SER A 219 29.98 28.90 -12.20
N LEU A 220 29.89 30.22 -12.01
CA LEU A 220 31.00 31.12 -11.68
C LEU A 220 31.22 31.30 -10.17
N PHE A 221 30.24 30.94 -9.32
CA PHE A 221 30.33 31.08 -7.88
C PHE A 221 30.87 29.76 -7.24
N PRO A 222 32.09 29.74 -6.66
CA PRO A 222 32.76 28.50 -6.25
C PRO A 222 31.97 27.65 -5.24
N SER A 223 31.14 28.28 -4.41
CA SER A 223 30.32 27.61 -3.40
C SER A 223 28.87 27.35 -3.84
N CYS A 224 28.52 27.59 -5.11
CA CYS A 224 27.17 27.35 -5.63
C CYS A 224 27.09 26.01 -6.37
N ASN A 225 26.14 25.17 -5.92
CA ASN A 225 25.83 23.87 -6.50
C ASN A 225 24.41 23.81 -7.06
N VAL A 226 23.50 24.62 -6.50
CA VAL A 226 22.07 24.69 -6.84
C VAL A 226 21.69 26.16 -6.92
N TYR A 227 20.74 26.51 -7.80
CA TYR A 227 20.17 27.85 -7.81
C TYR A 227 18.64 27.78 -7.86
N VAL A 228 18.00 28.83 -7.35
CA VAL A 228 16.58 29.11 -7.55
C VAL A 228 16.46 30.51 -8.14
N PHE A 229 15.83 30.61 -9.30
CA PHE A 229 15.45 31.88 -9.90
C PHE A 229 14.02 32.21 -9.49
N TYR A 230 13.81 33.32 -8.80
CA TYR A 230 12.48 33.74 -8.37
C TYR A 230 12.39 35.26 -8.31
N GLN A 231 11.33 35.82 -8.91
CA GLN A 231 11.06 37.26 -8.96
C GLN A 231 12.26 38.15 -9.36
N GLY A 232 13.01 37.72 -10.38
CA GLY A 232 14.16 38.49 -10.88
C GLY A 232 15.43 38.38 -10.02
N ASN A 233 15.47 37.47 -9.05
CA ASN A 233 16.65 37.19 -8.22
C ASN A 233 17.15 35.77 -8.45
N CYS A 234 18.47 35.60 -8.50
CA CYS A 234 19.12 34.30 -8.43
C CYS A 234 19.58 34.02 -7.00
N TYR A 235 18.93 33.08 -6.34
CA TYR A 235 19.33 32.59 -5.05
C TYR A 235 20.29 31.42 -5.25
N LEU A 236 21.59 31.69 -5.14
CA LEU A 236 22.67 30.72 -5.29
C LEU A 236 22.85 29.95 -3.99
N LYS A 237 22.90 28.62 -4.06
CA LYS A 237 22.85 27.74 -2.90
C LYS A 237 24.00 26.73 -2.91
N SER A 238 24.55 26.43 -1.73
CA SER A 238 25.59 25.41 -1.55
C SER A 238 25.06 23.99 -1.68
N ALA A 239 23.76 23.75 -1.53
CA ALA A 239 23.14 22.44 -1.66
C ALA A 239 21.64 22.54 -2.00
N LYS A 240 21.02 21.42 -2.42
CA LYS A 240 19.56 21.35 -2.62
C LYS A 240 18.87 21.30 -1.26
N GLY A 241 18.15 22.35 -0.90
CA GLY A 241 17.27 22.38 0.27
C GLY A 241 15.95 21.63 0.07
N ARG A 242 15.08 21.67 1.08
CA ARG A 242 13.73 21.08 1.01
C ARG A 242 12.99 21.67 -0.19
N SER A 243 12.50 20.81 -1.09
CA SER A 243 11.70 21.25 -2.22
C SER A 243 10.34 21.71 -1.74
N SER A 244 9.91 22.89 -2.16
CA SER A 244 8.60 23.44 -1.87
C SER A 244 8.01 24.03 -3.13
N ALA A 245 6.70 23.83 -3.33
CA ALA A 245 6.00 24.43 -4.44
C ALA A 245 5.98 25.95 -4.27
N LEU A 246 6.63 26.65 -5.20
CA LEU A 246 6.65 28.11 -5.24
C LEU A 246 6.40 28.54 -6.69
N PRO A 247 5.14 28.85 -7.06
CA PRO A 247 4.78 29.23 -8.41
C PRO A 247 5.64 30.40 -8.94
N GLY A 248 6.25 30.23 -10.11
CA GLY A 248 7.16 31.18 -10.73
C GLY A 248 8.63 31.06 -10.28
N ALA A 249 8.95 30.15 -9.36
CA ALA A 249 10.33 29.80 -9.02
C ALA A 249 10.86 28.75 -9.97
N VAL A 250 12.10 28.93 -10.45
CA VAL A 250 12.72 28.03 -11.41
C VAL A 250 14.04 27.55 -10.83
N ALA A 251 14.13 26.28 -10.50
CA ALA A 251 15.26 25.72 -9.78
C ALA A 251 16.04 24.71 -10.62
N SER A 252 17.37 24.72 -10.49
CA SER A 252 18.23 23.73 -11.15
C SER A 252 19.57 23.57 -10.42
N ALA A 253 20.33 22.56 -10.81
CA ALA A 253 21.66 22.25 -10.29
C ALA A 253 22.69 22.22 -11.43
N ARG A 254 23.97 22.45 -11.11
CA ARG A 254 25.06 22.43 -12.10
C ARG A 254 25.22 21.02 -12.70
N SER A 255 25.60 20.88 -13.98
CA SER A 255 25.78 19.59 -14.66
C SER A 255 27.08 18.88 -14.27
N THR A 256 28.06 19.60 -13.72
CA THR A 256 29.22 19.00 -13.03
C THR A 256 28.86 18.44 -11.66
N PHE A 257 27.61 18.60 -11.22
CA PHE A 257 27.04 17.81 -10.14
C PHE A 257 26.73 16.40 -10.68
N SER A 258 27.75 15.54 -10.65
CA SER A 258 27.51 14.12 -10.43
C SER A 258 27.26 13.96 -8.92
N PRO A 259 26.21 13.25 -8.49
CA PRO A 259 26.05 12.93 -7.08
C PRO A 259 27.28 12.11 -6.67
N SER A 260 27.97 12.50 -5.60
CA SER A 260 29.02 11.67 -5.00
C SER A 260 28.36 10.57 -4.15
N CYS A 261 27.51 9.79 -4.79
CA CYS A 261 26.68 8.72 -4.26
C CYS A 261 26.46 7.78 -5.45
N ALA A 262 26.94 6.53 -5.34
CA ALA A 262 26.81 5.53 -6.39
C ALA A 262 25.33 5.14 -6.61
N ALA A 263 25.04 4.20 -7.51
CA ALA A 263 23.69 3.62 -7.59
C ALA A 263 23.34 2.93 -6.25
N ILE A 264 22.09 3.09 -5.79
CA ILE A 264 21.57 2.35 -4.64
C ILE A 264 21.50 0.87 -5.01
N GLU A 265 22.07 0.03 -4.15
CA GLU A 265 21.88 -1.41 -4.21
C GLU A 265 20.66 -1.79 -3.37
N ASP A 266 19.59 -2.20 -4.04
CA ASP A 266 18.41 -2.72 -3.37
C ASP A 266 18.65 -4.13 -2.83
N ASN A 267 18.06 -4.40 -1.67
CA ASN A 267 18.12 -5.65 -0.92
C ASN A 267 19.52 -6.03 -0.42
N VAL A 268 20.30 -5.03 0.00
CA VAL A 268 21.68 -5.20 0.44
C VAL A 268 21.90 -4.47 1.76
N ASP A 269 22.58 -5.12 2.70
CA ASP A 269 23.21 -4.51 3.87
C ASP A 269 24.73 -4.76 3.84
N PHE A 270 25.48 -3.85 4.44
CA PHE A 270 26.91 -3.98 4.64
C PHE A 270 27.21 -3.91 6.15
N PRO A 271 27.04 -5.00 6.90
CA PRO A 271 27.02 -4.97 8.36
C PRO A 271 28.34 -4.52 8.99
N GLY A 272 28.21 -3.79 10.10
CA GLY A 272 29.32 -3.25 10.89
C GLY A 272 29.76 -1.85 10.47
N GLY A 273 30.61 -1.25 11.31
CA GLY A 273 31.11 0.11 11.08
C GLY A 273 30.08 1.23 11.33
N ASP A 274 28.95 0.93 11.98
CA ASP A 274 27.87 1.89 12.25
C ASP A 274 28.36 3.09 13.07
N LEU A 275 28.04 4.28 12.58
CA LEU A 275 28.37 5.56 13.19
C LEU A 275 27.16 6.12 13.92
N ILE A 276 26.08 6.34 13.18
CA ILE A 276 24.81 6.87 13.68
C ILE A 276 23.65 6.29 12.87
N ALA A 277 22.49 6.20 13.51
CA ALA A 277 21.22 5.91 12.85
C ALA A 277 20.40 7.20 12.73
N ALA A 278 19.81 7.45 11.58
CA ALA A 278 18.96 8.62 11.33
C ALA A 278 17.65 8.21 10.68
N ALA A 279 16.51 8.57 11.27
CA ALA A 279 15.21 8.30 10.67
C ALA A 279 15.03 9.14 9.40
N LYS A 280 14.75 8.47 8.27
CA LYS A 280 14.50 9.05 6.95
C LYS A 280 13.48 8.23 6.17
N SER A 281 12.59 8.91 5.45
CA SER A 281 11.48 8.29 4.73
C SER A 281 11.91 7.50 3.50
N THR A 282 13.05 7.83 2.89
CA THR A 282 13.60 7.11 1.74
C THR A 282 15.12 6.90 1.85
N ALA A 283 15.64 5.98 1.02
CA ALA A 283 17.07 5.69 0.96
C ALA A 283 17.89 6.82 0.35
N GLU A 284 17.32 7.58 -0.58
CA GLU A 284 17.96 8.70 -1.26
C GLU A 284 18.31 9.81 -0.27
N GLU A 285 17.48 10.01 0.76
CA GLU A 285 17.73 10.98 1.83
C GLU A 285 18.96 10.63 2.67
N CYS A 286 19.35 9.35 2.73
CA CYS A 286 20.50 8.90 3.52
C CYS A 286 21.86 9.32 2.93
N CYS A 287 21.93 9.53 1.62
CA CYS A 287 23.14 10.01 0.95
C CYS A 287 23.59 11.36 1.53
N ASP A 288 22.64 12.26 1.79
CA ASP A 288 22.94 13.59 2.31
C ASP A 288 23.35 13.56 3.79
N VAL A 289 22.70 12.70 4.59
CA VAL A 289 23.06 12.51 5.99
C VAL A 289 24.46 11.88 6.11
N CYS A 290 24.77 10.90 5.27
CA CYS A 290 26.11 10.29 5.25
C CYS A 290 27.18 11.32 4.90
N ARG A 291 27.00 12.12 3.84
CA ARG A 291 27.97 13.15 3.46
C ARG A 291 28.18 14.23 4.52
N ALA A 292 27.14 14.56 5.27
CA ALA A 292 27.21 15.50 6.39
C ALA A 292 27.82 14.90 7.66
N THR A 293 27.96 13.57 7.73
CA THR A 293 28.46 12.85 8.90
C THR A 293 29.94 12.52 8.73
N SER A 294 30.78 13.18 9.53
CA SER A 294 32.23 12.97 9.51
C SER A 294 32.57 11.49 9.73
N GLY A 295 33.32 10.90 8.80
CA GLY A 295 33.73 9.50 8.85
C GLY A 295 32.76 8.52 8.18
N CYS A 296 31.60 8.97 7.67
CA CYS A 296 30.68 8.10 6.94
C CYS A 296 31.20 7.83 5.52
N ALA A 297 31.31 6.55 5.18
CA ALA A 297 31.76 6.05 3.89
C ALA A 297 30.65 5.35 3.09
N LEU A 298 29.57 4.94 3.75
CA LEU A 298 28.41 4.30 3.15
C LEU A 298 27.20 4.41 4.07
N PHE A 299 26.02 4.11 3.55
CA PHE A 299 24.83 3.91 4.38
C PHE A 299 24.08 2.66 3.95
N THR A 300 23.28 2.14 4.87
CA THR A 300 22.18 1.22 4.56
C THR A 300 20.92 1.87 5.04
N TRP A 301 20.01 2.18 4.13
CA TRP A 301 18.67 2.59 4.49
C TRP A 301 17.82 1.36 4.63
N ALA A 302 17.16 1.20 5.75
CA ALA A 302 16.21 0.13 5.90
C ALA A 302 15.09 0.58 6.85
N TRP A 303 13.85 0.33 6.43
CA TRP A 303 12.64 0.53 7.24
C TRP A 303 12.55 1.92 7.86
N GLY A 304 12.84 2.95 7.04
CA GLY A 304 12.75 4.34 7.46
C GLY A 304 13.94 4.84 8.27
N THR A 305 15.04 4.08 8.32
CA THR A 305 16.25 4.44 9.08
C THR A 305 17.50 4.31 8.22
N CYS A 306 18.29 5.37 8.15
CA CYS A 306 19.64 5.37 7.60
C CYS A 306 20.63 4.92 8.65
N TYR A 307 21.23 3.75 8.47
CA TYR A 307 22.38 3.29 9.24
C TYR A 307 23.64 3.77 8.52
N LEU A 308 24.23 4.85 9.02
CA LEU A 308 25.43 5.47 8.45
C LEU A 308 26.66 4.72 8.94
N LYS A 309 27.56 4.35 8.04
CA LYS A 309 28.67 3.44 8.35
C LYS A 309 29.99 4.03 7.89
N SER A 310 31.04 3.76 8.65
CA SER A 310 32.41 4.22 8.41
C SER A 310 33.24 3.26 7.56
N THR A 311 32.87 1.99 7.54
CA THR A 311 33.57 0.92 6.84
C THR A 311 32.57 0.02 6.15
N GLN A 312 32.84 -0.35 4.89
CA GLN A 312 32.03 -1.31 4.17
C GLN A 312 32.29 -2.73 4.70
N GLY A 313 31.30 -3.32 5.38
CA GLY A 313 31.30 -4.72 5.77
C GLY A 313 31.20 -5.68 4.58
N ALA A 314 31.16 -6.98 4.85
CA ALA A 314 30.87 -7.97 3.80
C ALA A 314 29.49 -7.69 3.21
N ARG A 315 29.36 -7.69 1.89
CA ARG A 315 28.05 -7.54 1.23
C ARG A 315 27.11 -8.67 1.66
N GLN A 316 26.01 -8.34 2.34
CA GLN A 316 24.98 -9.29 2.74
C GLN A 316 23.66 -8.93 2.06
N VAL A 317 22.89 -9.95 1.70
CA VAL A 317 21.55 -9.75 1.14
C VAL A 317 20.60 -9.50 2.31
N SER A 318 19.99 -8.32 2.36
CA SER A 318 18.98 -7.96 3.37
C SER A 318 17.78 -7.33 2.67
N TRP A 319 16.67 -8.06 2.57
CA TRP A 319 15.54 -7.69 1.73
C TRP A 319 14.81 -6.44 2.26
N GLY A 320 14.63 -5.43 1.41
CA GLY A 320 14.09 -4.11 1.79
C GLY A 320 15.15 -3.12 2.28
N ALA A 321 16.38 -3.57 2.56
CA ALA A 321 17.50 -2.68 2.82
C ALA A 321 18.05 -2.14 1.50
N ARG A 322 18.30 -0.85 1.43
CA ARG A 322 18.80 -0.12 0.27
C ARG A 322 20.14 0.51 0.66
N SER A 323 21.23 -0.07 0.18
CA SER A 323 22.59 0.34 0.57
C SER A 323 23.31 1.11 -0.51
N MET A 324 24.21 1.98 -0.11
CA MET A 324 25.03 2.74 -1.06
C MET A 324 26.37 3.14 -0.46
N ILE A 325 27.44 2.96 -1.25
CA ILE A 325 28.78 3.44 -0.94
C ILE A 325 28.92 4.91 -1.37
N VAL A 326 29.40 5.74 -0.45
CA VAL A 326 29.63 7.18 -0.64
C VAL A 326 31.12 7.40 -0.95
N VAL A 327 31.45 7.59 -2.23
CA VAL A 327 32.84 7.75 -2.69
C VAL A 327 33.37 9.13 -2.33
N THR A 328 34.45 9.20 -1.53
CA THR A 328 35.02 10.46 -1.02
C THR A 328 36.27 10.97 -1.76
N THR A 329 36.62 10.46 -2.96
CA THR A 329 37.78 10.97 -3.74
C THR A 329 37.51 11.10 -5.26
N PRO A 330 37.97 12.20 -5.92
CA PRO A 330 37.80 12.41 -7.37
C PRO A 330 38.85 11.64 -8.19
N PRO A 331 38.51 11.04 -9.35
CA PRO A 331 39.46 10.30 -10.18
C PRO A 331 40.40 11.22 -10.98
N PRO A 332 41.66 10.81 -11.26
CA PRO A 332 42.63 11.60 -12.03
C PRO A 332 42.30 11.61 -13.54
N PRO A 333 42.77 12.63 -14.31
CA PRO A 333 42.38 12.80 -15.71
C PRO A 333 43.09 11.76 -16.60
N THR A 334 42.31 11.01 -17.38
CA THR A 334 42.82 10.11 -18.41
C THR A 334 42.68 10.73 -19.80
N THR A 335 43.76 10.62 -20.56
CA THR A 335 43.98 11.11 -21.92
C THR A 335 43.33 10.17 -22.95
N PHE A 336 42.57 10.74 -23.90
CA PHE A 336 41.99 10.00 -25.02
C PHE A 336 42.93 9.96 -26.23
N THR A 337 43.15 8.77 -26.79
CA THR A 337 43.62 8.57 -28.16
C THR A 337 42.52 7.88 -28.97
N PRO A 338 42.23 8.30 -30.21
CA PRO A 338 41.14 7.73 -31.00
C PRO A 338 41.59 6.54 -31.86
N LYS A 339 40.73 5.51 -31.99
CA LYS A 339 40.87 4.38 -32.94
C LYS A 339 39.63 4.28 -33.85
N PRO A 340 39.77 3.90 -35.14
CA PRO A 340 38.77 4.19 -36.19
C PRO A 340 37.60 3.20 -36.30
N THR A 341 36.48 3.74 -36.77
CA THR A 341 35.22 3.07 -37.13
C THR A 341 35.32 2.38 -38.50
N THR A 342 34.76 1.17 -38.61
CA THR A 342 34.47 0.50 -39.90
C THR A 342 32.99 0.18 -40.00
N THR A 343 32.43 0.41 -41.19
CA THR A 343 31.01 0.28 -41.56
C THR A 343 30.75 -1.09 -42.21
N PRO A 344 29.58 -1.74 -41.95
CA PRO A 344 29.03 -2.75 -42.85
C PRO A 344 27.72 -2.32 -43.54
N PRO A 345 27.34 -2.97 -44.66
CA PRO A 345 26.46 -2.40 -45.68
C PRO A 345 24.99 -2.86 -45.64
N LEU A 346 24.19 -2.08 -46.37
CA LEU A 346 22.76 -2.14 -46.65
C LEU A 346 22.31 -3.46 -47.31
N THR A 347 21.21 -4.05 -46.84
CA THR A 347 20.50 -5.14 -47.53
C THR A 347 19.00 -4.83 -47.71
N THR A 348 18.49 -5.25 -48.86
CA THR A 348 17.19 -5.00 -49.49
C THR A 348 16.03 -5.80 -48.85
N PRO A 349 14.77 -5.30 -48.88
CA PRO A 349 13.61 -6.04 -48.40
C PRO A 349 12.94 -6.93 -49.49
N PRO A 350 12.29 -8.06 -49.12
CA PRO A 350 11.58 -8.97 -50.04
C PRO A 350 10.12 -8.55 -50.30
N PRO A 351 9.46 -9.08 -51.35
CA PRO A 351 8.19 -8.57 -51.86
C PRO A 351 6.95 -9.09 -51.13
N THR A 352 5.91 -8.28 -51.20
CA THR A 352 4.55 -8.40 -50.65
C THR A 352 3.70 -9.45 -51.37
N THR A 353 2.99 -10.28 -50.60
CA THR A 353 1.93 -11.19 -51.08
C THR A 353 0.58 -10.75 -50.53
N THR A 354 -0.37 -10.50 -51.42
CA THR A 354 -1.75 -10.08 -51.15
C THR A 354 -2.64 -11.26 -50.74
N THR A 355 -3.42 -11.11 -49.67
CA THR A 355 -4.50 -12.04 -49.25
C THR A 355 -5.85 -11.30 -49.28
N PRO A 356 -6.95 -11.91 -49.77
CA PRO A 356 -8.21 -11.21 -50.02
C PRO A 356 -9.13 -11.09 -48.79
N THR A 357 -9.97 -10.05 -48.84
CA THR A 357 -10.97 -9.57 -47.87
C THR A 357 -12.15 -10.54 -47.65
N PRO A 358 -12.65 -10.75 -46.41
CA PRO A 358 -13.94 -11.37 -46.17
C PRO A 358 -15.10 -10.36 -46.03
N THR A 359 -16.26 -10.79 -46.52
CA THR A 359 -17.57 -10.09 -46.60
C THR A 359 -18.24 -9.87 -45.22
N PRO A 360 -19.10 -8.84 -45.02
CA PRO A 360 -19.62 -8.44 -43.70
C PRO A 360 -20.73 -9.35 -43.13
N SER A 361 -20.75 -9.51 -41.79
CA SER A 361 -21.83 -10.11 -41.01
C SER A 361 -22.85 -9.06 -40.51
N PRO A 362 -24.11 -9.44 -40.21
CA PRO A 362 -25.18 -8.51 -39.83
C PRO A 362 -25.04 -7.93 -38.40
N PRO A 363 -25.67 -6.78 -38.09
CA PRO A 363 -25.47 -6.04 -36.84
C PRO A 363 -26.10 -6.73 -35.60
N PRO A 364 -25.50 -6.58 -34.40
CA PRO A 364 -25.97 -7.21 -33.17
C PRO A 364 -27.21 -6.51 -32.56
N SER A 365 -28.01 -7.30 -31.85
CA SER A 365 -29.21 -6.87 -31.11
C SER A 365 -28.87 -6.10 -29.81
N PRO A 366 -29.82 -5.34 -29.22
CA PRO A 366 -29.58 -4.52 -28.02
C PRO A 366 -29.17 -5.36 -26.79
N PRO A 367 -28.36 -4.82 -25.86
CA PRO A 367 -27.89 -5.56 -24.70
C PRO A 367 -29.04 -5.84 -23.72
N THR A 368 -29.26 -7.12 -23.46
CA THR A 368 -30.09 -7.60 -22.35
C THR A 368 -29.49 -7.10 -21.01
N PRO A 369 -30.30 -6.64 -20.05
CA PRO A 369 -29.79 -6.23 -18.73
C PRO A 369 -29.01 -7.37 -18.08
N THR A 370 -27.80 -7.08 -17.60
CA THR A 370 -26.97 -8.04 -16.87
C THR A 370 -27.73 -8.51 -15.63
N PRO A 371 -27.91 -9.83 -15.42
CA PRO A 371 -28.61 -10.32 -14.24
C PRO A 371 -27.88 -9.90 -12.97
N VAL A 372 -28.61 -9.33 -12.01
CA VAL A 372 -28.10 -9.05 -10.67
C VAL A 372 -27.71 -10.38 -10.03
N VAL A 373 -26.41 -10.60 -9.85
CA VAL A 373 -25.91 -11.81 -9.20
C VAL A 373 -26.21 -11.71 -7.70
N SER A 374 -27.22 -12.45 -7.24
CA SER A 374 -27.53 -12.55 -5.82
C SER A 374 -26.58 -13.54 -5.15
N CYS A 375 -25.58 -13.03 -4.43
CA CYS A 375 -24.70 -13.85 -3.62
C CYS A 375 -25.34 -14.23 -2.28
N GLY A 376 -25.00 -15.41 -1.75
CA GLY A 376 -25.27 -15.72 -0.34
C GLY A 376 -24.40 -14.88 0.61
N LYS A 377 -24.58 -15.07 1.93
CA LYS A 377 -23.69 -14.49 2.95
C LYS A 377 -22.24 -14.96 2.71
N ARG A 378 -21.26 -14.08 2.96
CA ARG A 378 -19.84 -14.44 2.87
C ARG A 378 -19.50 -15.36 4.02
N GLN A 379 -19.19 -16.61 3.71
CA GLN A 379 -18.74 -17.59 4.69
C GLN A 379 -17.36 -18.13 4.29
N ARG A 380 -16.33 -17.68 5.01
CA ARG A 380 -14.94 -18.08 4.78
C ARG A 380 -14.75 -19.52 5.26
N LYS A 381 -14.07 -20.34 4.47
CA LYS A 381 -13.79 -21.75 4.80
C LYS A 381 -12.31 -22.07 4.64
N ALA A 382 -11.87 -23.19 5.22
CA ALA A 382 -10.50 -23.66 5.09
C ALA A 382 -10.15 -23.89 3.62
N TRP A 383 -8.96 -23.46 3.18
CA TRP A 383 -8.48 -23.66 1.81
C TRP A 383 -8.48 -25.14 1.40
N SER A 384 -8.14 -26.03 2.33
CA SER A 384 -8.17 -27.49 2.13
C SER A 384 -9.58 -28.03 1.89
N ALA A 385 -10.62 -27.35 2.36
CA ALA A 385 -12.03 -27.69 2.15
C ALA A 385 -12.65 -26.96 0.94
N SER A 386 -11.90 -26.11 0.24
CA SER A 386 -12.34 -25.48 -1.00
C SER A 386 -12.27 -26.46 -2.18
N SER A 387 -13.30 -26.43 -3.03
CA SER A 387 -13.30 -27.17 -4.28
C SER A 387 -12.25 -26.62 -5.25
N ALA A 388 -11.84 -27.43 -6.23
CA ALA A 388 -10.91 -26.99 -7.26
C ALA A 388 -11.40 -25.74 -8.01
N ALA A 389 -12.71 -25.61 -8.25
CA ALA A 389 -13.30 -24.45 -8.90
C ALA A 389 -13.21 -23.18 -8.04
N GLU A 390 -13.43 -23.28 -6.73
CA GLU A 390 -13.30 -22.14 -5.81
C GLU A 390 -11.84 -21.69 -5.68
N LYS A 391 -10.91 -22.65 -5.62
CA LYS A 391 -9.47 -22.37 -5.61
C LYS A 391 -9.03 -21.67 -6.89
N ASP A 392 -9.43 -22.20 -8.04
CA ASP A 392 -9.10 -21.59 -9.34
C ASP A 392 -9.72 -20.20 -9.50
N LEU A 393 -10.96 -20.00 -9.01
CA LEU A 393 -11.62 -18.70 -9.00
C LEU A 393 -10.82 -17.67 -8.18
N TYR A 394 -10.36 -18.05 -6.97
CA TYR A 394 -9.53 -17.20 -6.13
C TYR A 394 -8.18 -16.87 -6.78
N ILE A 395 -7.46 -17.90 -7.26
CA ILE A 395 -6.15 -17.73 -7.90
C ILE A 395 -6.28 -16.82 -9.12
N SER A 396 -7.32 -16.99 -9.94
CA SER A 396 -7.59 -16.14 -11.11
C SER A 396 -7.89 -14.70 -10.73
N ALA A 397 -8.64 -14.47 -9.65
CA ALA A 397 -8.90 -13.12 -9.14
C ALA A 397 -7.60 -12.45 -8.67
N VAL A 398 -6.73 -13.17 -7.97
CA VAL A 398 -5.42 -12.67 -7.55
C VAL A 398 -4.56 -12.30 -8.77
N GLU A 399 -4.44 -13.18 -9.77
CA GLU A 399 -3.70 -12.87 -11.01
C GLU A 399 -4.25 -11.63 -11.70
N GLU A 400 -5.58 -11.49 -11.77
CA GLU A 400 -6.23 -10.34 -12.37
C GLU A 400 -5.96 -9.05 -11.59
N SER A 401 -5.97 -9.11 -10.26
CA SER A 401 -5.61 -7.96 -9.41
C SER A 401 -4.16 -7.52 -9.61
N MET A 402 -3.23 -8.46 -9.82
CA MET A 402 -1.83 -8.16 -10.10
C MET A 402 -1.67 -7.51 -11.48
N LYS A 403 -2.31 -8.08 -12.52
CA LYS A 403 -2.30 -7.51 -13.89
C LYS A 403 -2.84 -6.08 -13.96
N ARG A 404 -3.81 -5.76 -13.11
CA ARG A 404 -4.41 -4.40 -13.03
C ARG A 404 -3.65 -3.44 -12.11
N GLY A 405 -2.55 -3.88 -11.47
CA GLY A 405 -1.79 -3.08 -10.51
C GLY A 405 -2.48 -2.82 -9.17
N LEU A 406 -3.69 -3.35 -8.96
CA LEU A 406 -4.45 -3.19 -7.72
C LEU A 406 -3.78 -3.94 -6.56
N TYR A 407 -3.23 -5.12 -6.83
CA TYR A 407 -2.48 -5.89 -5.84
C TYR A 407 -1.27 -5.10 -5.31
N GLN A 408 -0.52 -4.46 -6.22
CA GLN A 408 0.63 -3.62 -5.87
C GLN A 408 0.21 -2.39 -5.06
N ARG A 409 -0.97 -1.82 -5.37
CA ARG A 409 -1.53 -0.73 -4.58
C ARG A 409 -1.86 -1.16 -3.15
N PHE A 410 -2.45 -2.35 -2.96
CA PHE A 410 -2.67 -2.93 -1.63
C PHE A 410 -1.36 -3.22 -0.88
N LEU A 411 -0.32 -3.70 -1.57
CA LEU A 411 1.01 -3.88 -0.99
C LEU A 411 1.54 -2.58 -0.40
N SER A 412 1.36 -1.44 -1.10
CA SER A 412 1.82 -0.14 -0.60
C SER A 412 1.19 0.27 0.74
N VAL A 413 -0.02 -0.22 1.04
CA VAL A 413 -0.71 0.09 2.30
C VAL A 413 0.01 -0.49 3.50
N HIS A 414 0.45 -1.74 3.36
CA HIS A 414 1.17 -2.45 4.40
C HIS A 414 2.65 -2.07 4.44
N ASN A 415 3.21 -1.61 3.31
CA ASN A 415 4.58 -1.12 3.21
C ASN A 415 4.75 0.28 3.83
N ASP A 416 3.70 1.11 3.86
CA ASP A 416 3.78 2.44 4.49
C ASP A 416 4.31 2.35 5.92
N LEU A 417 5.40 3.05 6.21
CA LEU A 417 6.13 2.91 7.47
C LEU A 417 5.27 3.19 8.70
N LYS A 418 4.43 4.24 8.66
CA LYS A 418 3.60 4.57 9.82
C LYS A 418 2.45 3.60 9.97
N ALA A 419 1.77 3.25 8.88
CA ALA A 419 0.72 2.24 8.91
C ALA A 419 1.27 0.89 9.41
N ASN A 420 2.45 0.48 8.95
CA ASN A 420 3.13 -0.75 9.38
C ASN A 420 3.46 -0.74 10.88
N LYS A 421 4.01 0.38 11.39
CA LYS A 421 4.28 0.55 12.83
C LYS A 421 3.02 0.58 13.70
N GLU A 422 1.89 1.02 13.16
CA GLU A 422 0.62 0.88 13.86
C GLU A 422 0.11 -0.58 13.78
N ALA A 423 0.29 -1.24 12.65
CA ALA A 423 -0.20 -2.59 12.39
C ALA A 423 0.55 -3.70 13.13
N HIS A 424 1.82 -3.51 13.53
CA HIS A 424 2.68 -4.56 14.07
C HIS A 424 3.39 -4.11 15.35
N GLY A 425 3.55 -5.03 16.30
CA GLY A 425 4.14 -4.75 17.61
C GLY A 425 3.24 -3.90 18.52
N THR A 426 1.93 -3.84 18.23
CA THR A 426 0.98 -2.98 18.93
C THR A 426 -0.29 -3.74 19.35
N CYS A 427 -1.13 -3.07 20.14
CA CYS A 427 -2.44 -3.59 20.56
C CYS A 427 -3.48 -3.70 19.43
N VAL A 428 -3.18 -3.20 18.22
CA VAL A 428 -4.16 -3.13 17.13
C VAL A 428 -3.88 -4.05 15.95
N PHE A 429 -2.86 -4.90 16.06
CA PHE A 429 -2.45 -5.86 15.04
C PHE A 429 -3.63 -6.66 14.43
N LEU A 430 -4.45 -7.30 15.27
CA LEU A 430 -5.58 -8.11 14.80
C LEU A 430 -6.64 -7.28 14.03
N PHE A 431 -6.94 -6.08 14.53
CA PHE A 431 -7.99 -5.24 13.95
C PHE A 431 -7.54 -4.58 12.64
N TRP A 432 -6.28 -4.11 12.60
CA TRP A 432 -5.71 -3.50 11.41
C TRP A 432 -5.73 -4.50 10.25
N HIS A 433 -5.25 -5.73 10.48
CA HIS A 433 -5.24 -6.78 9.46
C HIS A 433 -6.66 -7.22 9.07
N ARG A 434 -7.63 -7.26 10.00
CA ARG A 434 -9.03 -7.54 9.67
C ARG A 434 -9.61 -6.53 8.66
N LYS A 435 -9.45 -5.22 8.88
CA LYS A 435 -9.90 -4.19 7.93
C LYS A 435 -9.20 -4.36 6.57
N PHE A 436 -7.89 -4.63 6.58
CA PHE A 436 -7.12 -4.86 5.36
C PHE A 436 -7.63 -6.08 4.55
N LEU A 437 -7.92 -7.20 5.20
CA LEU A 437 -8.45 -8.41 4.57
C LEU A 437 -9.82 -8.20 3.92
N VAL A 438 -10.73 -7.48 4.59
CA VAL A 438 -12.08 -7.22 4.05
C VAL A 438 -11.99 -6.34 2.81
N ALA A 439 -11.20 -5.26 2.86
CA ALA A 439 -10.98 -4.40 1.70
C ALA A 439 -10.34 -5.15 0.53
N PHE A 440 -9.38 -6.05 0.81
CA PHE A 440 -8.75 -6.88 -0.23
C PHE A 440 -9.74 -7.87 -0.86
N GLU A 441 -10.58 -8.51 -0.05
CA GLU A 441 -11.65 -9.39 -0.53
C GLU A 441 -12.65 -8.64 -1.41
N ASP A 442 -13.07 -7.44 -1.01
CA ASP A 442 -13.95 -6.57 -1.81
C ASP A 442 -13.31 -6.17 -3.14
N MET A 443 -12.01 -5.87 -3.13
CA MET A 443 -11.26 -5.59 -4.35
C MET A 443 -11.32 -6.78 -5.30
N LEU A 444 -11.02 -7.99 -4.85
CA LEU A 444 -11.07 -9.19 -5.69
C LEU A 444 -12.47 -9.45 -6.26
N ARG A 445 -13.51 -9.28 -5.42
CA ARG A 445 -14.91 -9.46 -5.84
C ARG A 445 -15.36 -8.46 -6.90
N SER A 446 -14.74 -7.28 -6.96
CA SER A 446 -15.07 -6.22 -7.92
C SER A 446 -14.49 -6.43 -9.32
N LEU A 447 -13.51 -7.32 -9.49
CA LEU A 447 -12.72 -7.41 -10.72
C LEU A 447 -13.52 -7.85 -11.94
N ALA A 448 -14.55 -8.68 -11.75
CA ALA A 448 -15.46 -9.16 -12.79
C ALA A 448 -16.73 -9.79 -12.17
N PRO A 449 -17.85 -9.89 -12.91
CA PRO A 449 -19.07 -10.55 -12.42
C PRO A 449 -18.86 -11.99 -11.93
N ALA A 450 -17.89 -12.72 -12.50
CA ALA A 450 -17.55 -14.08 -12.08
C ALA A 450 -17.00 -14.14 -10.64
N TYR A 451 -16.32 -13.09 -10.18
CA TYR A 451 -15.74 -13.01 -8.83
C TYR A 451 -16.70 -12.42 -7.80
N ALA A 452 -17.86 -11.90 -8.23
CA ALA A 452 -18.78 -11.14 -7.38
C ALA A 452 -19.23 -11.90 -6.13
N CYS A 453 -19.25 -13.24 -6.16
CA CYS A 453 -19.61 -14.09 -5.01
C CYS A 453 -18.44 -14.86 -4.39
N MET A 454 -17.20 -14.64 -4.85
CA MET A 454 -16.03 -15.27 -4.27
C MET A 454 -15.87 -14.83 -2.80
N THR A 455 -15.52 -15.76 -1.93
CA THR A 455 -15.25 -15.49 -0.51
C THR A 455 -13.81 -15.86 -0.18
N LEU A 456 -13.12 -15.02 0.60
CA LEU A 456 -11.74 -15.29 1.01
C LEU A 456 -11.68 -16.58 1.88
N ALA A 457 -10.71 -17.44 1.62
CA ALA A 457 -10.48 -18.65 2.42
C ALA A 457 -9.41 -18.42 3.48
N TYR A 458 -9.37 -19.27 4.51
CA TYR A 458 -8.30 -19.27 5.51
C TYR A 458 -7.39 -20.50 5.38
N TRP A 459 -6.12 -20.37 5.76
CA TRP A 459 -5.18 -21.48 5.77
C TRP A 459 -5.14 -22.15 7.15
N ASP A 460 -5.85 -23.27 7.29
CA ASP A 460 -5.81 -24.09 8.52
C ASP A 460 -4.51 -24.90 8.62
N TYR A 461 -3.42 -24.23 8.99
CA TYR A 461 -2.14 -24.88 9.21
C TYR A 461 -2.12 -25.79 10.44
N THR A 462 -3.13 -25.72 11.33
CA THR A 462 -3.27 -26.66 12.45
C THR A 462 -3.66 -28.05 11.95
N GLN A 463 -4.50 -28.11 10.92
CA GLN A 463 -4.83 -29.34 10.21
C GLN A 463 -3.63 -29.91 9.46
N ASP A 464 -2.84 -29.06 8.80
CA ASP A 464 -1.61 -29.46 8.12
C ASP A 464 -0.58 -30.01 9.13
N TYR A 465 -0.51 -29.42 10.32
CA TYR A 465 0.38 -29.88 11.39
C TYR A 465 -0.02 -31.26 11.94
N VAL A 466 -1.32 -31.58 12.02
CA VAL A 466 -1.77 -32.94 12.41
C VAL A 466 -1.25 -34.02 11.45
N ARG A 467 -1.22 -33.72 10.14
CA ARG A 467 -0.67 -34.62 9.13
C ARG A 467 0.82 -34.87 9.40
N PHE A 468 1.55 -33.84 9.83
CA PHE A 468 2.96 -33.96 10.25
C PHE A 468 3.11 -34.79 11.53
N GLN A 469 2.35 -34.50 12.59
CA GLN A 469 2.36 -35.26 13.85
C GLN A 469 2.05 -36.75 13.67
N THR A 470 1.22 -37.08 12.67
CA THR A 470 0.84 -38.45 12.32
C THR A 470 1.71 -39.05 11.22
N SER A 471 2.84 -38.42 10.87
CA SER A 471 3.82 -38.89 9.89
C SER A 471 3.27 -39.11 8.47
N GLN A 472 2.19 -38.42 8.11
CA GLN A 472 1.62 -38.46 6.75
C GLN A 472 2.38 -37.56 5.77
N CYS A 473 3.14 -36.60 6.28
CA CYS A 473 3.96 -35.65 5.54
C CYS A 473 5.16 -35.23 6.41
N LYS A 474 6.13 -34.51 5.84
CA LYS A 474 7.38 -34.15 6.55
C LYS A 474 7.71 -32.67 6.51
N THR A 475 7.29 -31.98 5.46
CA THR A 475 7.74 -30.62 5.13
C THR A 475 6.53 -29.72 4.93
N ILE A 476 6.73 -28.40 5.01
CA ILE A 476 5.66 -27.42 4.76
C ILE A 476 5.02 -27.64 3.38
N ALA A 477 5.82 -27.96 2.35
CA ALA A 477 5.34 -28.21 1.00
C ALA A 477 4.44 -29.46 0.92
N ASP A 478 4.81 -30.57 1.56
CA ASP A 478 4.05 -31.83 1.45
C ASP A 478 2.83 -31.86 2.39
N CYS A 479 2.91 -31.12 3.50
CA CYS A 479 1.86 -31.06 4.51
C CYS A 479 0.73 -30.11 4.14
N SER A 480 0.97 -29.11 3.30
CA SER A 480 -0.03 -28.10 2.97
C SER A 480 -0.42 -28.10 1.50
N VAL A 481 -1.72 -28.25 1.24
CA VAL A 481 -2.23 -28.05 -0.13
C VAL A 481 -2.23 -26.58 -0.55
N ALA A 482 -2.30 -25.64 0.41
CA ALA A 482 -2.27 -24.21 0.11
C ALA A 482 -0.94 -23.76 -0.48
N THR A 483 0.18 -24.30 0.03
CA THR A 483 1.52 -23.98 -0.44
C THR A 483 1.74 -24.46 -1.87
N ALA A 484 1.27 -25.67 -2.21
CA ALA A 484 1.30 -26.21 -3.55
C ALA A 484 0.39 -25.44 -4.53
N ASP A 485 -0.88 -25.21 -4.15
CA ASP A 485 -1.87 -24.55 -5.01
C ASP A 485 -1.51 -23.10 -5.34
N LEU A 486 -0.80 -22.40 -4.45
CA LEU A 486 -0.35 -21.01 -4.65
C LEU A 486 1.07 -20.92 -5.23
N GLY A 487 1.51 -21.90 -6.00
CA GLY A 487 2.71 -21.84 -6.83
C GLY A 487 3.97 -22.52 -6.26
N GLY A 488 3.89 -23.10 -5.06
CA GLY A 488 5.02 -23.82 -4.45
C GLY A 488 6.28 -22.98 -4.22
N SER A 489 7.43 -23.63 -4.06
CA SER A 489 8.69 -22.95 -3.73
C SER A 489 9.89 -23.31 -4.61
N THR A 490 9.75 -24.28 -5.52
CA THR A 490 10.89 -24.91 -6.21
C THR A 490 11.01 -24.58 -7.70
N HIS A 491 9.99 -23.96 -8.29
CA HIS A 491 9.95 -23.63 -9.72
C HIS A 491 10.10 -22.12 -9.93
N GLY A 492 11.31 -21.69 -10.26
CA GLY A 492 11.66 -20.29 -10.37
C GLY A 492 13.06 -20.04 -10.89
N ARG A 493 13.53 -18.81 -10.74
CA ARG A 493 14.85 -18.32 -11.18
C ARG A 493 15.59 -17.61 -10.06
N ASP A 494 16.84 -17.25 -10.33
CA ASP A 494 17.68 -16.40 -9.48
C ASP A 494 17.72 -16.83 -8.00
N PRO A 495 18.22 -18.05 -7.71
CA PRO A 495 18.40 -18.50 -6.34
C PRO A 495 19.40 -17.58 -5.63
N GLN A 496 19.03 -17.10 -4.45
CA GLN A 496 19.85 -16.21 -3.62
C GLN A 496 20.02 -16.81 -2.22
N PRO A 497 21.19 -16.68 -1.59
CA PRO A 497 21.33 -16.93 -0.16
C PRO A 497 20.35 -16.06 0.62
N ALA A 498 19.71 -16.60 1.65
CA ALA A 498 18.83 -15.84 2.54
C ALA A 498 19.40 -15.75 3.95
N ASP A 499 19.84 -16.89 4.50
CA ASP A 499 20.45 -17.02 5.82
C ASP A 499 21.44 -18.20 5.79
N PRO A 500 22.33 -18.38 6.79
CA PRO A 500 23.21 -19.55 6.86
C PRO A 500 22.42 -20.87 6.72
N GLY A 501 22.67 -21.60 5.65
CA GLY A 501 22.01 -22.88 5.35
C GLY A 501 20.67 -22.79 4.60
N HIS A 502 20.19 -21.60 4.26
CA HIS A 502 18.92 -21.41 3.54
C HIS A 502 19.08 -20.56 2.28
N SER A 503 18.31 -20.89 1.24
CA SER A 503 18.22 -20.12 0.00
C SER A 503 16.79 -19.71 -0.29
N THR A 504 16.64 -18.65 -1.08
CA THR A 504 15.36 -18.21 -1.61
C THR A 504 15.37 -18.27 -3.13
N LEU A 505 14.20 -18.51 -3.70
CA LEU A 505 13.98 -18.58 -5.14
C LEU A 505 12.95 -17.53 -5.56
N CYS A 506 13.19 -16.85 -6.68
CA CYS A 506 12.17 -16.02 -7.34
C CYS A 506 11.23 -16.97 -8.09
N VAL A 507 10.14 -17.38 -7.42
CA VAL A 507 9.20 -18.41 -7.88
C VAL A 507 8.28 -17.81 -8.95
N THR A 508 8.23 -18.47 -10.09
CA THR A 508 7.52 -18.02 -11.31
C THR A 508 6.31 -18.88 -11.64
N SER A 509 5.86 -19.72 -10.73
CA SER A 509 4.67 -20.55 -10.94
C SER A 509 3.41 -19.74 -10.66
N ARG A 510 2.29 -20.09 -11.31
CA ARG A 510 0.98 -19.49 -11.07
C ARG A 510 0.61 -19.52 -9.58
N PRO A 511 0.09 -18.42 -9.00
CA PRO A 511 -0.21 -17.10 -9.61
C PRO A 511 0.96 -16.10 -9.62
N LEU A 512 2.13 -16.47 -9.13
CA LEU A 512 3.24 -15.56 -8.83
C LEU A 512 3.90 -14.98 -10.08
N ASN A 513 3.76 -15.62 -11.24
CA ASN A 513 4.20 -15.07 -12.53
C ASN A 513 3.43 -13.81 -12.95
N ALA A 514 2.25 -13.55 -12.37
CA ALA A 514 1.48 -12.35 -12.64
C ALA A 514 1.93 -11.14 -11.80
N SER A 515 2.79 -11.33 -10.80
CA SER A 515 3.28 -10.25 -9.95
C SER A 515 4.13 -9.25 -10.74
N ASP A 516 4.33 -8.07 -10.17
CA ASP A 516 5.36 -7.16 -10.66
C ASP A 516 6.74 -7.85 -10.58
N GLY A 517 7.58 -7.67 -11.60
CA GLY A 517 8.82 -8.44 -11.78
C GLY A 517 8.64 -9.93 -12.19
N GLY A 518 7.41 -10.43 -12.27
CA GLY A 518 7.06 -11.76 -12.76
C GLY A 518 7.43 -12.92 -11.83
N CYS A 519 7.65 -12.65 -10.54
CA CYS A 519 7.87 -13.68 -9.52
C CYS A 519 7.68 -13.15 -8.09
N VAL A 520 7.45 -14.10 -7.17
CA VAL A 520 7.46 -13.85 -5.72
C VAL A 520 8.61 -14.65 -5.12
N ARG A 521 9.38 -14.00 -4.23
CA ARG A 521 10.55 -14.65 -3.63
C ARG A 521 10.14 -15.48 -2.41
N ARG A 522 10.43 -16.77 -2.40
CA ARG A 522 10.07 -17.71 -1.33
C ARG A 522 11.28 -18.50 -0.82
N GLY A 523 11.24 -18.92 0.44
CA GLY A 523 12.16 -19.94 0.95
C GLY A 523 11.84 -21.34 0.42
N ASP A 524 12.76 -22.29 0.61
CA ASP A 524 12.56 -23.66 0.19
C ASP A 524 11.66 -24.46 1.15
N TRP A 525 10.35 -24.42 0.89
CA TRP A 525 9.36 -25.16 1.69
C TRP A 525 9.44 -26.69 1.58
N HIS A 526 10.19 -27.24 0.61
CA HIS A 526 10.43 -28.69 0.51
C HIS A 526 11.59 -29.14 1.41
N ALA A 527 12.43 -28.21 1.86
CA ALA A 527 13.50 -28.46 2.83
C ALA A 527 13.11 -28.04 4.26
N THR A 528 12.03 -27.28 4.43
CA THR A 528 11.58 -26.81 5.75
C THR A 528 10.58 -27.78 6.38
N ALA A 529 10.93 -28.32 7.56
CA ALA A 529 10.01 -29.10 8.38
C ALA A 529 8.87 -28.23 8.95
N MET A 530 7.75 -28.83 9.33
CA MET A 530 6.66 -28.08 9.96
C MET A 530 7.08 -27.57 11.35
N PRO A 531 7.03 -26.26 11.63
CA PRO A 531 7.17 -25.72 12.98
C PRO A 531 5.99 -26.13 13.87
N ASP A 532 6.05 -25.88 15.19
CA ASP A 532 4.91 -26.12 16.08
C ASP A 532 3.71 -25.19 15.75
N TRP A 533 2.93 -25.61 14.77
CA TRP A 533 1.66 -25.01 14.35
C TRP A 533 0.47 -25.80 14.90
N SER A 534 0.66 -26.48 16.03
CA SER A 534 -0.39 -27.29 16.66
C SER A 534 -1.59 -26.47 17.11
N ILE A 535 -2.74 -27.13 17.20
CA ILE A 535 -3.93 -26.55 17.84
C ILE A 535 -3.65 -26.17 19.30
N SER A 536 -2.81 -26.94 20.01
CA SER A 536 -2.39 -26.61 21.37
C SER A 536 -1.62 -25.30 21.44
N ASN A 537 -0.74 -25.02 20.46
CA ASN A 537 -0.08 -23.72 20.35
C ASN A 537 -1.09 -22.59 20.12
N ALA A 538 -1.99 -22.77 19.15
CA ALA A 538 -3.04 -21.79 18.86
C ALA A 538 -3.93 -21.51 20.08
N ARG A 539 -4.40 -22.56 20.78
CA ARG A 539 -5.21 -22.44 22.00
C ARG A 539 -4.46 -21.66 23.09
N SER A 540 -3.17 -21.96 23.28
CA SER A 540 -2.36 -21.32 24.31
C SER A 540 -2.29 -19.81 24.12
N SER A 541 -2.07 -19.36 22.87
CA SER A 541 -2.07 -17.94 22.52
C SER A 541 -3.41 -17.23 22.79
N LEU A 542 -4.53 -17.96 22.82
CA LEU A 542 -5.85 -17.38 23.07
C LEU A 542 -6.23 -17.34 24.54
N PHE A 543 -5.82 -18.35 25.33
CA PHE A 543 -6.42 -18.59 26.65
C PHE A 543 -5.42 -18.64 27.80
N ASP A 544 -4.12 -18.84 27.54
CA ASP A 544 -3.13 -19.01 28.62
C ASP A 544 -2.36 -17.71 28.92
N VAL A 545 -2.52 -16.68 28.10
CA VAL A 545 -1.76 -15.41 28.16
C VAL A 545 -2.47 -14.28 28.91
N GLY A 546 -3.69 -14.54 29.38
CA GLY A 546 -4.52 -13.58 30.12
C GLY A 546 -5.78 -13.17 29.36
N PRO A 547 -6.65 -12.36 30.00
CA PRO A 547 -7.99 -12.10 29.48
C PRO A 547 -8.07 -10.92 28.51
N SER A 548 -6.99 -10.15 28.30
CA SER A 548 -7.04 -8.96 27.45
C SER A 548 -6.67 -9.24 26.01
N ILE A 549 -7.33 -8.52 25.08
CA ILE A 549 -7.03 -8.64 23.65
C ILE A 549 -5.60 -8.19 23.32
N ALA A 550 -5.03 -7.27 24.10
CA ALA A 550 -3.64 -6.85 23.92
C ALA A 550 -2.64 -7.99 24.20
N ALA A 551 -2.88 -8.81 25.22
CA ALA A 551 -2.02 -9.96 25.53
C ALA A 551 -2.15 -11.06 24.46
N VAL A 552 -3.39 -11.34 24.02
CA VAL A 552 -3.66 -12.30 22.95
C VAL A 552 -3.08 -11.84 21.62
N SER A 553 -3.23 -10.57 21.27
CA SER A 553 -2.66 -9.98 20.05
C SER A 553 -1.14 -10.12 20.05
N TYR A 554 -0.49 -9.77 21.16
CA TYR A 554 0.97 -9.88 21.30
C TYR A 554 1.48 -11.32 21.18
N ASP A 555 0.85 -12.27 21.86
CA ASP A 555 1.28 -13.67 21.80
C ASP A 555 1.01 -14.30 20.44
N LEU A 556 -0.16 -14.03 19.82
CA LEU A 556 -0.45 -14.49 18.47
C LEU A 556 0.59 -13.96 17.48
N GLU A 557 0.84 -12.65 17.49
CA GLU A 557 1.72 -11.97 16.54
C GLU A 557 3.13 -12.56 16.55
N ILE A 558 3.73 -12.73 17.74
CA ILE A 558 5.11 -13.24 17.89
C ILE A 558 5.14 -14.78 17.86
N GLY A 559 4.09 -15.43 18.33
CA GLY A 559 3.97 -16.88 18.42
C GLY A 559 3.65 -17.53 17.08
N ILE A 560 2.43 -18.03 16.96
CA ILE A 560 2.06 -18.87 15.82
C ILE A 560 2.02 -18.09 14.50
N HIS A 561 1.57 -16.83 14.48
CA HIS A 561 1.61 -15.98 13.28
C HIS A 561 3.05 -15.70 12.85
N GLY A 562 3.88 -15.19 13.77
CA GLY A 562 5.28 -14.88 13.48
C GLY A 562 6.03 -16.09 12.92
N SER A 563 5.76 -17.28 13.46
CA SER A 563 6.41 -18.51 12.98
C SER A 563 6.11 -18.84 11.53
N VAL A 564 4.92 -18.49 10.99
CA VAL A 564 4.61 -18.71 9.57
C VAL A 564 5.46 -17.79 8.69
N HIS A 565 5.50 -16.50 9.01
CA HIS A 565 6.33 -15.53 8.30
C HIS A 565 7.80 -15.97 8.26
N MET A 566 8.32 -16.37 9.42
CA MET A 566 9.72 -16.76 9.59
C MET A 566 10.12 -18.03 8.84
N GLU A 567 9.21 -19.00 8.73
CA GLU A 567 9.54 -20.33 8.20
C GLU A 567 9.31 -20.41 6.70
N LEU A 568 8.38 -19.59 6.16
CA LEU A 568 8.21 -19.44 4.72
C LEU A 568 9.33 -18.62 4.07
N ARG A 569 10.01 -17.74 4.84
CA ARG A 569 11.12 -16.87 4.40
C ARG A 569 10.79 -16.07 3.14
N GLY A 570 11.82 -15.58 2.43
CA GLY A 570 11.62 -14.75 1.23
C GLY A 570 10.83 -13.50 1.58
N GLN A 571 9.83 -13.15 0.76
CA GLN A 571 8.96 -12.01 1.03
C GLN A 571 8.06 -12.23 2.25
N MET A 572 7.61 -13.47 2.52
CA MET A 572 6.85 -13.78 3.75
C MET A 572 7.67 -13.50 5.01
N GLY A 573 9.00 -13.63 4.97
CA GLY A 573 9.88 -13.32 6.10
C GLY A 573 10.10 -11.82 6.36
N ASN A 574 9.46 -10.93 5.58
CA ASN A 574 9.63 -9.49 5.69
C ASN A 574 8.31 -8.82 6.10
N GLY A 575 8.31 -8.15 7.25
CA GLY A 575 7.14 -7.48 7.85
C GLY A 575 6.54 -6.33 7.04
N PHE A 576 7.18 -5.88 5.96
CA PHE A 576 6.66 -4.87 5.05
C PHE A 576 6.19 -5.48 3.72
N LEU A 577 6.93 -6.47 3.23
CA LEU A 577 6.75 -7.06 1.90
C LEU A 577 5.91 -8.34 1.89
N SER A 578 5.57 -8.91 3.05
CA SER A 578 4.85 -10.19 3.13
C SER A 578 3.54 -10.25 2.34
N PRO A 579 2.73 -9.19 2.16
CA PRO A 579 1.54 -9.24 1.30
C PRO A 579 1.86 -9.42 -0.19
N HIS A 580 3.12 -9.30 -0.60
CA HIS A 580 3.54 -9.59 -1.97
C HIS A 580 3.32 -11.08 -2.32
N ASP A 581 3.34 -11.97 -1.32
CA ASP A 581 3.01 -13.37 -1.48
C ASP A 581 1.52 -13.62 -1.23
N PRO A 582 0.74 -14.17 -2.20
CA PRO A 582 -0.69 -14.43 -2.01
C PRO A 582 -1.05 -15.33 -0.83
N ILE A 583 -0.11 -16.16 -0.34
CA ILE A 583 -0.36 -16.98 0.85
C ILE A 583 -0.57 -16.15 2.11
N PHE A 584 -0.10 -14.89 2.13
CA PHE A 584 -0.32 -13.90 3.19
C PHE A 584 -1.80 -13.77 3.55
N TYR A 585 -2.67 -13.63 2.55
CA TYR A 585 -4.09 -13.37 2.81
C TYR A 585 -4.80 -14.57 3.45
N LEU A 586 -4.41 -15.79 3.07
CA LEU A 586 -4.94 -17.01 3.69
C LEU A 586 -4.39 -17.18 5.12
N HIS A 587 -3.10 -16.86 5.32
CA HIS A 587 -2.46 -16.87 6.63
C HIS A 587 -3.12 -15.88 7.59
N HIS A 588 -3.29 -14.63 7.17
CA HIS A 588 -3.93 -13.58 7.98
C HIS A 588 -5.42 -13.84 8.19
N ALA A 589 -6.12 -14.49 7.25
CA ALA A 589 -7.48 -14.98 7.48
C ALA A 589 -7.53 -16.09 8.56
N MET A 590 -6.48 -16.90 8.72
CA MET A 590 -6.38 -17.86 9.83
C MET A 590 -6.13 -17.15 11.18
N VAL A 591 -5.29 -16.12 11.21
CA VAL A 591 -5.13 -15.28 12.41
C VAL A 591 -6.47 -14.63 12.79
N ASP A 592 -7.25 -14.20 11.79
CA ASP A 592 -8.59 -13.66 11.98
C ASP A 592 -9.60 -14.68 12.54
N VAL A 593 -9.47 -15.96 12.17
CA VAL A 593 -10.22 -17.07 12.81
C VAL A 593 -9.87 -17.16 14.29
N LEU A 594 -8.59 -17.11 14.65
CA LEU A 594 -8.16 -17.20 16.05
C LEU A 594 -8.68 -16.03 16.89
N HIS A 595 -8.67 -14.81 16.35
CA HIS A 595 -9.32 -13.67 16.99
C HIS A 595 -10.85 -13.88 17.15
N THR A 596 -11.51 -14.45 16.13
CA THR A 596 -12.95 -14.76 16.18
C THR A 596 -13.27 -15.80 17.28
N VAL A 597 -12.44 -16.83 17.42
CA VAL A 597 -12.56 -17.82 18.51
C VAL A 597 -12.41 -17.12 19.87
N PHE A 598 -11.40 -16.27 20.05
CA PHE A 598 -11.23 -15.52 21.29
C PHE A 598 -12.44 -14.63 21.60
N TYR A 599 -12.94 -13.89 20.61
CA TYR A 599 -14.10 -13.01 20.78
C TYR A 599 -15.34 -13.81 21.24
N HIS A 600 -15.63 -14.92 20.55
CA HIS A 600 -16.72 -15.83 20.90
C HIS A 600 -16.59 -16.35 22.35
N CYS A 601 -15.38 -16.73 22.76
CA CYS A 601 -15.17 -17.38 24.04
C CYS A 601 -15.03 -16.40 25.22
N LYS A 602 -14.54 -15.18 24.99
CA LYS A 602 -14.14 -14.25 26.07
C LYS A 602 -14.86 -12.90 26.04
N VAL A 603 -15.54 -12.55 24.96
CA VAL A 603 -16.20 -11.25 24.80
C VAL A 603 -17.71 -11.39 24.65
N GLU A 604 -18.16 -12.25 23.74
CA GLU A 604 -19.58 -12.50 23.51
C GLU A 604 -20.37 -12.87 24.78
N PRO A 605 -19.87 -13.70 25.72
CA PRO A 605 -20.60 -14.09 26.92
C PRO A 605 -20.78 -12.95 27.91
N LEU A 606 -19.99 -11.87 27.78
CA LEU A 606 -20.08 -10.68 28.62
C LEU A 606 -21.26 -9.78 28.21
N ASN A 607 -21.81 -9.98 27.00
CA ASN A 607 -22.92 -9.19 26.45
C ASN A 607 -22.70 -7.68 26.60
N LEU A 608 -21.51 -7.21 26.19
CA LEU A 608 -21.08 -5.83 26.38
C LEU A 608 -21.94 -4.88 25.53
N ASP A 609 -22.41 -3.81 26.16
CA ASP A 609 -22.99 -2.66 25.45
C ASP A 609 -21.91 -1.90 24.65
N PRO A 610 -22.28 -0.91 23.80
CA PRO A 610 -21.30 -0.17 23.01
C PRO A 610 -20.21 0.56 23.80
N VAL A 611 -20.45 0.90 25.07
CA VAL A 611 -19.44 1.49 25.95
C VAL A 611 -18.50 0.39 26.46
N GLY A 612 -19.05 -0.73 26.90
CA GLY A 612 -18.31 -1.92 27.30
C GLY A 612 -17.41 -2.44 26.17
N GLN A 613 -17.86 -2.46 24.93
CA GLN A 613 -17.05 -2.85 23.77
C GLN A 613 -15.81 -1.95 23.59
N GLN A 614 -15.89 -0.67 23.98
CA GLN A 614 -14.78 0.27 23.90
C GLN A 614 -13.83 0.18 25.10
N THR A 615 -14.33 -0.18 26.29
CA THR A 615 -13.58 -0.07 27.54
C THR A 615 -13.16 -1.40 28.17
N HIS A 616 -13.82 -2.50 27.82
CA HIS A 616 -13.52 -3.80 28.41
C HIS A 616 -12.22 -4.38 27.80
N PRO A 617 -11.21 -4.76 28.60
CA PRO A 617 -9.89 -5.17 28.10
C PRO A 617 -9.89 -6.37 27.15
N SER A 618 -10.89 -7.27 27.24
CA SER A 618 -11.04 -8.39 26.30
C SER A 618 -11.62 -7.96 24.95
N SER A 619 -12.33 -6.84 24.87
CA SER A 619 -12.84 -6.30 23.61
C SER A 619 -11.85 -5.33 22.99
N PHE A 620 -11.40 -4.34 23.76
CA PHE A 620 -10.36 -3.40 23.34
C PHE A 620 -9.51 -2.94 24.52
N GLN A 621 -8.20 -2.91 24.33
CA GLN A 621 -7.27 -2.32 25.27
C GLN A 621 -6.28 -1.44 24.49
N GLY A 622 -6.27 -0.14 24.79
CA GLY A 622 -5.40 0.82 24.11
C GLY A 622 -3.92 0.67 24.45
N CYS A 623 -3.08 1.26 23.62
CA CYS A 623 -1.62 1.25 23.73
C CYS A 623 -1.03 2.56 23.21
N THR A 624 0.30 2.65 23.16
CA THR A 624 1.01 3.74 22.51
C THR A 624 1.83 3.21 21.33
N VAL A 625 1.91 4.00 20.27
CA VAL A 625 2.66 3.67 19.05
C VAL A 625 3.76 4.70 18.84
N ASN A 626 4.99 4.23 18.63
CA ASN A 626 6.12 5.09 18.31
C ASN A 626 6.34 5.17 16.80
N TYR A 627 5.85 6.23 16.18
CA TYR A 627 6.01 6.45 14.73
C TYR A 627 7.43 6.84 14.31
N GLY A 628 8.30 7.23 15.24
CA GLY A 628 9.69 7.62 14.98
C GLY A 628 9.89 9.09 14.57
N ASP A 629 8.84 9.90 14.58
CA ASP A 629 8.86 11.33 14.25
C ASP A 629 8.46 12.24 15.42
N GLY A 630 8.42 11.69 16.65
CA GLY A 630 8.09 12.43 17.85
C GLY A 630 7.81 11.52 19.05
N GLU A 631 7.09 12.04 20.03
CA GLU A 631 6.64 11.28 21.19
C GLU A 631 5.68 10.16 20.80
N PRO A 632 5.70 9.00 21.50
CA PRO A 632 4.74 7.92 21.28
C PRO A 632 3.30 8.43 21.38
N GLN A 633 2.48 8.07 20.41
CA GLN A 633 1.10 8.53 20.29
C GLN A 633 0.13 7.49 20.87
N PRO A 634 -0.89 7.90 21.63
CA PRO A 634 -1.90 6.97 22.16
C PRO A 634 -2.84 6.48 21.06
N VAL A 635 -3.11 5.18 21.06
CA VAL A 635 -4.13 4.52 20.22
C VAL A 635 -5.20 3.96 21.13
N GLY A 636 -6.41 4.49 20.97
CA GLY A 636 -7.62 4.13 21.71
C GLY A 636 -8.68 3.48 20.82
N PRO A 637 -9.81 3.06 21.41
CA PRO A 637 -10.85 2.30 20.70
C PRO A 637 -11.45 3.07 19.52
N THR A 638 -11.52 4.40 19.63
CA THR A 638 -12.09 5.32 18.64
C THR A 638 -11.03 6.07 17.84
N THR A 639 -9.74 5.78 18.06
CA THR A 639 -8.67 6.32 17.21
C THR A 639 -8.91 5.85 15.77
N ALA A 640 -8.83 6.79 14.82
CA ALA A 640 -8.95 6.46 13.42
C ALA A 640 -7.79 5.55 13.00
N ILE A 641 -8.10 4.40 12.40
CA ILE A 641 -7.10 3.44 11.92
C ILE A 641 -6.22 4.11 10.86
N LEU A 642 -4.91 4.09 11.08
CA LEU A 642 -3.92 4.62 10.15
C LEU A 642 -3.61 3.59 9.08
N MET A 643 -4.20 3.79 7.90
CA MET A 643 -3.87 3.09 6.68
C MET A 643 -3.59 4.13 5.59
N ARG A 644 -2.43 4.02 4.94
CA ARG A 644 -2.05 4.95 3.86
C ARG A 644 -1.42 4.19 2.72
N SER A 645 -1.71 4.59 1.50
CA SER A 645 -1.20 3.99 0.26
C SER A 645 -0.30 4.97 -0.49
N HIS A 646 0.51 4.42 -1.39
CA HIS A 646 1.43 5.20 -2.22
C HIS A 646 1.12 5.03 -3.71
N VAL A 647 1.33 6.12 -4.47
CA VAL A 647 1.28 6.10 -5.95
C VAL A 647 2.56 5.53 -6.54
N ASP A 648 3.68 5.99 -6.03
CA ASP A 648 4.97 5.34 -6.17
C ASP A 648 5.49 5.00 -4.77
N LEU A 649 6.05 3.80 -4.58
CA LEU A 649 6.68 3.43 -3.31
C LEU A 649 7.86 4.36 -2.96
N ASP A 650 8.39 5.06 -3.97
CA ASP A 650 9.43 6.08 -3.84
C ASP A 650 8.87 7.51 -3.60
N ASP A 651 7.54 7.69 -3.64
CA ASP A 651 6.90 8.98 -3.38
C ASP A 651 6.72 9.22 -1.86
N ASN A 652 7.27 10.34 -1.39
CA ASN A 652 7.17 10.83 -0.01
C ASN A 652 5.78 11.36 0.40
N LEU A 653 4.73 11.10 -0.40
CA LEU A 653 3.38 11.60 -0.18
C LEU A 653 2.37 10.44 -0.05
N PRO A 654 2.33 9.77 1.12
CA PRO A 654 1.31 8.76 1.39
C PRO A 654 -0.08 9.43 1.41
N ILE A 655 -1.05 8.77 0.78
CA ILE A 655 -2.45 9.18 0.74
C ILE A 655 -3.22 8.32 1.74
N PRO A 656 -4.11 8.88 2.59
CA PRO A 656 -5.06 8.07 3.36
C PRO A 656 -5.76 7.08 2.43
N VAL A 657 -5.86 5.80 2.82
CA VAL A 657 -6.40 4.78 1.90
C VAL A 657 -7.81 5.10 1.45
N GLU A 658 -8.63 5.74 2.29
CA GLU A 658 -9.97 6.18 1.95
C GLU A 658 -9.96 7.21 0.80
N ASP A 659 -8.94 8.07 0.70
CA ASP A 659 -8.83 9.08 -0.35
C ASP A 659 -8.16 8.55 -1.62
N ASP A 660 -7.72 7.28 -1.61
CA ASP A 660 -7.09 6.64 -2.74
C ASP A 660 -8.06 6.48 -3.93
N PRO A 661 -7.72 6.97 -5.14
CA PRO A 661 -8.61 6.91 -6.29
C PRO A 661 -8.82 5.49 -6.84
N LEU A 662 -7.90 4.56 -6.57
CA LEU A 662 -7.97 3.18 -7.05
C LEU A 662 -8.60 2.25 -6.02
N ILE A 663 -8.17 2.34 -4.76
CA ILE A 663 -8.55 1.37 -3.73
C ILE A 663 -9.45 1.95 -2.65
N GLY A 664 -9.61 3.28 -2.56
CA GLY A 664 -10.28 3.89 -1.42
C GLY A 664 -11.76 3.60 -1.30
N HIS A 665 -12.42 3.27 -2.42
CA HIS A 665 -13.81 2.83 -2.40
C HIS A 665 -14.01 1.46 -1.73
N PHE A 666 -12.96 0.64 -1.55
CA PHE A 666 -13.01 -0.58 -0.76
C PHE A 666 -12.82 -0.33 0.75
N PHE A 667 -12.16 0.78 1.12
CA PHE A 667 -11.89 1.13 2.51
C PHE A 667 -12.97 2.04 3.11
N LYS A 668 -13.53 2.98 2.33
CA LYS A 668 -14.57 3.94 2.78
C LYS A 668 -15.79 3.31 3.47
N PRO A 669 -16.32 2.16 3.03
CA PRO A 669 -17.49 1.55 3.67
C PRO A 669 -17.16 0.87 5.00
N LEU A 670 -15.88 0.60 5.27
CA LEU A 670 -15.44 -0.12 6.46
C LEU A 670 -15.30 0.83 7.66
N PRO A 671 -15.53 0.36 8.88
CA PRO A 671 -15.33 1.17 10.08
C PRO A 671 -13.91 1.74 10.18
N SER A 672 -13.80 2.97 10.66
CA SER A 672 -12.51 3.62 10.94
C SER A 672 -12.11 3.51 12.42
N GLU A 673 -12.95 2.98 13.28
CA GLU A 673 -12.69 2.80 14.71
C GLU A 673 -12.41 1.34 15.07
N TYR A 674 -11.37 1.10 15.85
CA TYR A 674 -10.91 -0.24 16.21
C TYR A 674 -11.96 -1.11 16.91
N PHE A 675 -12.74 -0.53 17.84
CA PHE A 675 -13.73 -1.31 18.59
C PHE A 675 -14.87 -1.86 17.70
N LYS A 676 -15.06 -1.32 16.50
CA LYS A 676 -16.06 -1.81 15.54
C LYS A 676 -15.57 -3.00 14.70
N LEU A 677 -14.29 -3.35 14.83
CA LEU A 677 -13.66 -4.47 14.12
C LEU A 677 -13.49 -5.70 15.03
N THR A 678 -14.01 -5.68 16.25
CA THR A 678 -13.85 -6.79 17.22
C THR A 678 -14.63 -8.04 16.80
N ASP A 679 -15.77 -7.87 16.15
CA ASP A 679 -16.60 -8.94 15.62
C ASP A 679 -16.56 -8.96 14.08
N ALA A 680 -16.32 -10.13 13.49
CA ALA A 680 -16.30 -10.30 12.03
C ALA A 680 -17.71 -10.14 11.41
N ARG A 681 -18.75 -10.52 12.15
CA ARG A 681 -20.15 -10.57 11.67
C ARG A 681 -20.68 -9.18 11.31
N THR A 682 -20.28 -8.17 12.08
CA THR A 682 -20.65 -6.76 11.83
C THR A 682 -20.07 -6.22 10.53
N LEU A 683 -19.06 -6.90 9.95
CA LEU A 683 -18.43 -6.58 8.68
C LEU A 683 -19.01 -7.39 7.51
N GLY A 684 -20.05 -8.19 7.75
CA GLY A 684 -20.78 -8.91 6.70
C GLY A 684 -20.14 -10.22 6.24
N TYR A 685 -19.27 -10.82 7.05
CA TYR A 685 -18.72 -12.15 6.80
C TYR A 685 -18.67 -13.01 8.06
N SER A 686 -18.65 -14.32 7.86
CA SER A 686 -18.51 -15.32 8.92
C SER A 686 -17.56 -16.44 8.52
N TYR A 687 -17.44 -17.45 9.38
CA TYR A 687 -16.55 -18.59 9.18
C TYR A 687 -17.33 -19.90 9.20
N ASN A 688 -16.93 -20.81 8.32
CA ASN A 688 -17.21 -22.23 8.43
C ASN A 688 -15.98 -22.91 9.05
N LEU A 689 -16.09 -23.29 10.33
CA LEU A 689 -15.02 -23.92 11.09
C LEU A 689 -15.18 -25.44 11.06
N VAL A 690 -14.06 -26.13 10.87
CA VAL A 690 -13.99 -27.59 10.73
C VAL A 690 -12.87 -28.15 11.60
N GLY A 691 -12.88 -29.46 11.84
CA GLY A 691 -11.79 -30.17 12.51
C GLY A 691 -11.46 -29.59 13.89
N LEU A 692 -10.16 -29.38 14.13
CA LEU A 692 -9.64 -28.92 15.42
C LEU A 692 -10.05 -27.48 15.76
N LEU A 693 -10.16 -26.59 14.77
CA LEU A 693 -10.64 -25.23 14.98
C LEU A 693 -12.13 -25.19 15.32
N GLY A 694 -12.92 -26.08 14.72
CA GLY A 694 -14.33 -26.24 15.08
C GLY A 694 -14.50 -26.73 16.52
N ASP A 695 -13.68 -27.69 16.96
CA ASP A 695 -13.67 -28.17 18.36
C ASP A 695 -13.25 -27.06 19.33
N LEU A 696 -12.19 -26.32 19.00
CA LEU A 696 -11.70 -25.18 19.79
C LEU A 696 -12.77 -24.08 19.92
N TYR A 697 -13.47 -23.74 18.83
CA TYR A 697 -14.56 -22.77 18.87
C TYR A 697 -15.72 -23.26 19.74
N ALA A 698 -16.11 -24.54 19.62
CA ALA A 698 -17.22 -25.10 20.38
C ALA A 698 -16.94 -25.24 21.88
N LYS A 699 -15.71 -25.58 22.26
CA LYS A 699 -15.32 -25.83 23.66
C LYS A 699 -14.70 -24.63 24.34
N CYS A 700 -14.17 -23.64 23.62
CA CYS A 700 -13.41 -22.55 24.20
C CYS A 700 -12.25 -23.06 25.09
N ASP A 701 -12.15 -22.59 26.34
CA ASP A 701 -11.21 -23.07 27.34
C ASP A 701 -11.75 -24.24 28.19
N SER A 702 -12.98 -24.68 27.92
CA SER A 702 -13.66 -25.78 28.61
C SER A 702 -13.24 -27.16 28.09
N THR A 703 -13.66 -28.19 28.81
CA THR A 703 -13.60 -29.60 28.37
C THR A 703 -14.89 -30.06 27.70
N ARG A 704 -15.92 -29.21 27.67
CA ARG A 704 -17.24 -29.49 27.11
C ARG A 704 -17.66 -28.36 26.20
N GLN A 705 -18.55 -28.67 25.25
CA GLN A 705 -19.18 -27.65 24.43
C GLN A 705 -19.84 -26.60 25.32
N VAL A 706 -19.60 -25.33 24.98
CA VAL A 706 -20.20 -24.20 25.65
C VAL A 706 -21.47 -23.83 24.88
N VAL A 707 -22.60 -23.73 25.58
CA VAL A 707 -23.86 -23.27 25.00
C VAL A 707 -24.05 -21.83 25.47
N PHE A 708 -24.04 -20.88 24.53
CA PHE A 708 -24.36 -19.49 24.79
C PHE A 708 -25.82 -19.23 24.41
N GLU A 709 -26.62 -18.67 25.32
CA GLU A 709 -28.05 -18.34 25.10
C GLU A 709 -28.26 -17.10 24.19
N SER A 710 -27.25 -16.69 23.42
CA SER A 710 -27.34 -15.52 22.54
C SER A 710 -28.11 -15.85 21.26
N GLU A 711 -29.41 -15.53 21.24
CA GLU A 711 -30.25 -15.65 20.03
C GLU A 711 -29.85 -14.68 18.90
N GLN A 712 -29.03 -13.67 19.20
CA GLN A 712 -28.76 -12.57 18.27
C GLN A 712 -27.81 -12.95 17.12
N PHE A 713 -26.99 -14.00 17.29
CA PHE A 713 -26.00 -14.43 16.31
C PHE A 713 -25.77 -15.94 16.23
N ALA A 714 -26.67 -16.75 16.79
CA ALA A 714 -26.55 -18.21 16.89
C ALA A 714 -26.37 -18.94 15.52
N ASP A 715 -26.64 -18.27 14.40
CA ASP A 715 -26.69 -18.86 13.06
C ASP A 715 -25.64 -18.36 12.05
N GLU A 716 -24.60 -17.59 12.46
CA GLU A 716 -23.67 -16.99 11.47
C GLU A 716 -22.32 -17.72 11.30
N HIS A 717 -21.65 -18.09 12.40
CA HIS A 717 -20.49 -19.00 12.31
C HIS A 717 -21.01 -20.44 12.33
N THR A 718 -20.64 -21.23 11.32
CA THR A 718 -21.09 -22.62 11.24
C THR A 718 -19.95 -23.57 11.57
N ILE A 719 -20.25 -24.61 12.34
CA ILE A 719 -19.34 -25.72 12.55
C ILE A 719 -19.79 -26.85 11.62
N THR A 720 -19.06 -27.09 10.53
CA THR A 720 -19.39 -28.20 9.63
C THR A 720 -18.73 -29.47 10.14
N ALA A 721 -19.55 -30.46 10.51
CA ALA A 721 -19.08 -31.83 10.71
C ALA A 721 -18.65 -32.43 9.34
N PRO A 722 -17.54 -33.19 9.28
CA PRO A 722 -17.18 -34.14 10.32
C PRO A 722 -15.80 -33.91 10.95
N LEU A 723 -15.80 -34.05 12.27
CA LEU A 723 -14.65 -34.41 13.12
C LEU A 723 -13.99 -35.78 12.75
N ILE A 724 -14.07 -36.23 11.49
CA ILE A 724 -13.77 -37.61 11.08
C ILE A 724 -12.59 -37.65 10.09
N ASP A 725 -11.55 -36.83 10.31
CA ASP A 725 -10.22 -37.32 10.00
C ASP A 725 -9.76 -38.10 11.23
N SER A 726 -9.41 -39.38 11.04
CA SER A 726 -8.83 -40.23 12.09
C SER A 726 -7.65 -39.57 12.81
N ALA A 727 -6.90 -38.69 12.11
CA ALA A 727 -5.79 -37.95 12.67
C ALA A 727 -6.26 -36.85 13.64
N ASN A 728 -7.34 -36.13 13.31
CA ASN A 728 -7.95 -35.14 14.22
C ASN A 728 -8.51 -35.82 15.46
N ALA A 729 -9.24 -36.93 15.28
CA ALA A 729 -9.80 -37.69 16.38
C ALA A 729 -8.70 -38.18 17.34
N LYS A 730 -7.56 -38.62 16.80
CA LYS A 730 -6.39 -39.02 17.59
C LYS A 730 -5.82 -37.85 18.40
N THR A 731 -5.66 -36.67 17.81
CA THR A 731 -5.17 -35.47 18.52
C THR A 731 -6.12 -35.06 19.64
N LEU A 732 -7.43 -35.03 19.39
CA LEU A 732 -8.42 -34.67 20.41
C LEU A 732 -8.49 -35.68 21.55
N GLN A 733 -8.52 -36.97 21.24
CA GLN A 733 -8.50 -38.03 22.26
C GLN A 733 -7.22 -38.01 23.10
N PHE A 734 -6.09 -37.67 22.48
CA PHE A 734 -4.84 -37.46 23.18
C PHE A 734 -4.93 -36.29 24.17
N GLU A 735 -5.39 -35.11 23.74
CA GLU A 735 -5.54 -33.95 24.62
C GLU A 735 -6.55 -34.22 25.74
N GLU A 736 -7.68 -34.86 25.44
CA GLU A 736 -8.67 -35.30 26.42
C GLU A 736 -8.07 -36.27 27.46
N ALA A 737 -7.23 -37.21 27.04
CA ALA A 737 -6.56 -38.14 27.95
C ALA A 737 -5.56 -37.43 28.87
N ILE A 738 -4.80 -36.47 28.35
CA ILE A 738 -3.90 -35.64 29.16
C ILE A 738 -4.69 -34.79 30.16
N VAL A 739 -5.75 -34.13 29.71
CA VAL A 739 -6.59 -33.29 30.57
C VAL A 739 -7.27 -34.12 31.66
N ALA A 740 -7.81 -35.29 31.31
CA ALA A 740 -8.40 -36.21 32.28
C ALA A 740 -7.37 -36.69 33.32
N ALA A 741 -6.15 -37.01 32.89
CA ALA A 741 -5.07 -37.38 33.79
C ALA A 741 -4.69 -36.23 34.73
N ALA A 742 -4.58 -35.01 34.23
CA ALA A 742 -4.31 -33.81 35.03
C ALA A 742 -5.38 -33.57 36.08
N ILE A 743 -6.66 -33.58 35.69
CA ILE A 743 -7.81 -33.36 36.59
C ILE A 743 -7.86 -34.46 37.65
N SER A 744 -7.60 -35.72 37.29
CA SER A 744 -7.55 -36.83 38.27
C SER A 744 -6.45 -36.66 39.33
N GLN A 745 -5.44 -35.84 39.04
CA GLN A 745 -4.33 -35.51 39.92
C GLN A 745 -4.50 -34.14 40.60
N GLY A 746 -5.69 -33.53 40.49
CA GLY A 746 -6.06 -32.31 41.21
C GLY A 746 -5.76 -31.00 40.49
N LEU A 747 -5.40 -31.02 39.20
CA LEU A 747 -5.22 -29.79 38.42
C LEU A 747 -6.57 -29.22 37.97
N SER A 748 -6.66 -27.89 37.84
CA SER A 748 -7.78 -27.23 37.17
C SER A 748 -7.76 -27.50 35.65
N SER A 749 -8.87 -27.21 34.97
CA SER A 749 -8.93 -27.30 33.49
C SER A 749 -7.85 -26.42 32.84
N ASP A 750 -7.69 -25.18 33.31
CA ASP A 750 -6.70 -24.25 32.77
C ASP A 750 -5.27 -24.76 32.96
N ALA A 751 -4.96 -25.24 34.17
CA ALA A 751 -3.66 -25.84 34.47
C ALA A 751 -3.43 -27.10 33.61
N ALA A 752 -4.46 -27.90 33.38
CA ALA A 752 -4.36 -29.09 32.54
C ALA A 752 -4.00 -28.75 31.08
N TYR A 753 -4.57 -27.69 30.50
CA TYR A 753 -4.22 -27.29 29.14
C TYR A 753 -2.83 -26.64 29.03
N VAL A 754 -2.35 -25.97 30.09
CA VAL A 754 -0.93 -25.56 30.17
C VAL A 754 -0.01 -26.79 30.11
N GLU A 755 -0.39 -27.89 30.77
CA GLU A 755 0.35 -29.15 30.68
C GLU A 755 0.25 -29.80 29.29
N VAL A 756 -0.91 -29.74 28.63
CA VAL A 756 -1.08 -30.16 27.22
C VAL A 756 -0.08 -29.42 26.32
N LYS A 757 0.08 -28.10 26.50
CA LYS A 757 1.06 -27.32 25.72
C LYS A 757 2.50 -27.76 25.94
N LYS A 758 2.90 -27.98 27.19
CA LYS A 758 4.24 -28.50 27.53
C LYS A 758 4.49 -29.86 26.87
N ILE A 759 3.52 -30.78 26.97
CA ILE A 759 3.65 -32.13 26.43
C ILE A 759 3.67 -32.11 24.89
N ASN A 760 2.83 -31.30 24.24
CA ASN A 760 2.88 -31.12 22.79
C ASN A 760 4.23 -30.58 22.31
N LEU A 761 4.82 -29.63 23.04
CA LEU A 761 6.15 -29.10 22.73
C LEU A 761 7.25 -30.17 22.84
N LEU A 762 7.18 -30.99 23.89
CA LEU A 762 8.08 -32.12 24.11
C LEU A 762 7.93 -33.18 23.01
N LEU A 763 6.71 -33.50 22.58
CA LEU A 763 6.46 -34.38 21.45
C LEU A 763 7.01 -33.82 20.13
N HIS A 764 6.81 -32.52 19.87
CA HIS A 764 7.34 -31.85 18.68
C HIS A 764 8.85 -32.05 18.55
N VAL A 765 9.60 -31.70 19.59
CA VAL A 765 11.07 -31.76 19.58
C VAL A 765 11.58 -33.20 19.63
N ASN A 766 11.00 -34.06 20.48
CA ASN A 766 11.60 -35.37 20.76
C ASN A 766 11.07 -36.51 19.87
N CYS A 767 9.91 -36.35 19.23
CA CYS A 767 9.22 -37.46 18.54
C CYS A 767 8.94 -37.22 17.06
N PHE A 768 8.60 -35.99 16.65
CA PHE A 768 8.12 -35.74 15.28
C PHE A 768 9.23 -35.31 14.31
N GLY A 769 10.50 -35.44 14.71
CA GLY A 769 11.62 -34.93 13.92
C GLY A 769 11.70 -33.40 13.90
N GLY A 770 11.02 -32.74 14.85
CA GLY A 770 11.16 -31.31 15.06
C GLY A 770 12.60 -30.95 15.43
N GLN A 771 13.07 -29.82 14.89
CA GLN A 771 14.35 -29.24 15.27
C GLN A 771 14.26 -28.64 16.68
N ASP A 772 15.40 -28.44 17.34
CA ASP A 772 15.47 -27.66 18.59
C ASP A 772 14.82 -26.29 18.35
N ILE A 773 13.87 -25.88 19.19
CA ILE A 773 13.12 -24.64 18.97
C ILE A 773 14.06 -23.46 19.16
N GLN A 774 14.22 -22.65 18.11
CA GLN A 774 15.03 -21.43 18.13
C GLN A 774 14.14 -20.19 18.30
N ASP A 775 14.72 -19.15 18.90
CA ASP A 775 14.15 -17.80 18.86
C ASP A 775 14.37 -17.17 17.47
N TYR A 776 13.67 -16.09 17.19
CA TYR A 776 13.89 -15.34 15.96
C TYR A 776 15.20 -14.54 16.02
N PRO A 777 15.94 -14.43 14.90
CA PRO A 777 17.10 -13.53 14.80
C PRO A 777 16.75 -12.09 15.15
N ASP A 778 17.69 -11.37 15.78
CA ASP A 778 17.46 -10.00 16.25
C ASP A 778 17.14 -9.01 15.11
N GLU A 779 17.79 -9.15 13.96
CA GLU A 779 17.49 -8.35 12.75
C GLU A 779 16.01 -8.51 12.36
N LEU A 780 15.51 -9.74 12.34
CA LEU A 780 14.12 -10.03 11.96
C LEU A 780 13.11 -9.53 13.00
N LYS A 781 13.44 -9.61 14.30
CA LYS A 781 12.62 -9.02 15.37
C LYS A 781 12.52 -7.50 15.24
N GLN A 782 13.55 -6.83 14.73
CA GLN A 782 13.49 -5.39 14.46
C GLN A 782 12.55 -5.08 13.30
N HIS A 783 12.54 -5.88 12.22
CA HIS A 783 11.65 -5.65 11.06
C HIS A 783 10.18 -5.79 11.38
N MET A 784 9.86 -6.64 12.37
CA MET A 784 8.49 -6.89 12.82
C MET A 784 8.10 -6.02 14.03
N HIS A 785 8.95 -5.07 14.43
CA HIS A 785 8.75 -4.19 15.61
C HIS A 785 8.59 -4.93 16.95
N TRP A 786 9.12 -6.15 17.04
CA TRP A 786 9.03 -6.98 18.25
C TRP A 786 10.10 -6.64 19.30
N GLY A 787 11.12 -5.85 18.95
CA GLY A 787 12.17 -5.43 19.87
C GLY A 787 12.90 -6.62 20.50
N THR A 788 12.97 -6.67 21.83
CA THR A 788 13.61 -7.76 22.59
C THR A 788 12.67 -8.91 22.93
N SER A 789 11.47 -8.94 22.35
CA SER A 789 10.50 -10.00 22.60
C SER A 789 11.04 -11.34 22.14
N GLN A 790 10.65 -12.40 22.83
CA GLN A 790 11.07 -13.76 22.51
C GLN A 790 9.87 -14.58 22.07
N LYS A 791 10.08 -15.49 21.11
CA LYS A 791 9.05 -16.43 20.68
C LYS A 791 8.49 -17.21 21.89
N PRO A 792 7.18 -17.18 22.17
CA PRO A 792 6.60 -17.86 23.33
C PRO A 792 6.98 -19.35 23.43
N GLY A 793 6.94 -20.07 22.30
CA GLY A 793 7.37 -21.47 22.24
C GLY A 793 8.87 -21.69 22.54
N PHE A 794 9.73 -20.72 22.20
CA PHE A 794 11.15 -20.77 22.55
C PHE A 794 11.36 -20.59 24.06
N VAL A 795 10.66 -19.63 24.67
CA VAL A 795 10.73 -19.39 26.12
C VAL A 795 10.30 -20.64 26.89
N LEU A 796 9.16 -21.23 26.52
CA LEU A 796 8.67 -22.45 27.18
C LEU A 796 9.64 -23.63 26.97
N TRP A 797 10.18 -23.78 25.77
CA TRP A 797 11.18 -24.81 25.49
C TRP A 797 12.44 -24.65 26.35
N HIS A 798 12.96 -23.42 26.46
CA HIS A 798 14.12 -23.13 27.29
C HIS A 798 13.86 -23.45 28.76
N GLN A 799 12.68 -23.11 29.28
CA GLN A 799 12.29 -23.42 30.66
C GLN A 799 12.23 -24.93 30.91
N LEU A 800 11.68 -25.72 29.97
CA LEU A 800 11.64 -27.18 30.06
C LEU A 800 13.04 -27.79 29.98
N LYS A 801 13.89 -27.31 29.07
CA LYS A 801 15.26 -27.79 28.86
C LYS A 801 16.17 -27.51 30.05
N THR A 802 15.93 -26.41 30.77
CA THR A 802 16.71 -25.99 31.94
C THR A 802 16.07 -26.38 33.28
N ASN A 803 14.98 -27.17 33.26
CA ASN A 803 14.20 -27.57 34.44
C ASN A 803 13.65 -26.39 35.28
N GLN A 804 13.49 -25.20 34.69
CA GLN A 804 12.75 -24.10 35.32
C GLN A 804 11.25 -24.39 35.40
N THR A 805 10.74 -25.21 34.49
CA THR A 805 9.40 -25.79 34.54
C THR A 805 9.44 -27.26 34.15
N THR A 806 8.48 -28.04 34.62
CA THR A 806 8.33 -29.46 34.29
C THR A 806 6.87 -29.80 34.00
N VAL A 807 6.64 -30.99 33.46
CA VAL A 807 5.28 -31.53 33.33
C VAL A 807 4.81 -32.03 34.69
N ALA A 808 3.70 -31.50 35.20
CA ALA A 808 3.17 -31.77 36.53
C ALA A 808 2.35 -33.08 36.61
N ILE A 809 1.93 -33.61 35.47
CA ILE A 809 1.08 -34.81 35.40
C ILE A 809 1.94 -36.06 35.54
N SER A 810 1.80 -36.82 36.61
CA SER A 810 2.49 -38.11 36.75
C SER A 810 2.02 -39.12 35.69
N GLY A 811 2.95 -39.83 35.06
CA GLY A 811 2.66 -40.88 34.08
C GLY A 811 2.25 -40.39 32.68
N TRP A 812 2.37 -39.09 32.38
CA TRP A 812 2.04 -38.52 31.08
C TRP A 812 2.76 -39.21 29.90
N GLN A 813 3.97 -39.73 30.13
CA GLN A 813 4.76 -40.45 29.14
C GLN A 813 4.09 -41.74 28.65
N HIS A 814 3.27 -42.38 29.49
CA HIS A 814 2.52 -43.57 29.07
C HIS A 814 1.40 -43.20 28.10
N ILE A 815 0.79 -42.02 28.28
CA ILE A 815 -0.26 -41.50 27.40
C ILE A 815 0.37 -41.15 26.05
N THR A 816 1.46 -40.39 26.04
CA THR A 816 2.17 -40.06 24.78
C THR A 816 2.66 -41.32 24.06
N GLN A 817 3.20 -42.32 24.79
CA GLN A 817 3.59 -43.60 24.20
C GLN A 817 2.40 -44.34 23.57
N ALA A 818 1.23 -44.33 24.21
CA ALA A 818 0.04 -45.01 23.69
C ALA A 818 -0.49 -44.36 22.39
N TYR A 819 -0.49 -43.03 22.32
CA TYR A 819 -1.01 -42.32 21.16
C TYR A 819 0.04 -42.20 20.04
N TYR A 820 1.26 -41.77 20.34
CA TYR A 820 2.27 -41.43 19.33
C TYR A 820 3.41 -42.44 19.20
N ASN A 821 3.37 -43.55 19.94
CA ASN A 821 4.47 -44.52 20.01
C ASN A 821 5.82 -43.87 20.39
N CYS A 822 5.76 -42.78 21.16
CA CYS A 822 6.91 -42.04 21.64
C CYS A 822 6.59 -41.41 22.99
N SER A 823 7.50 -41.55 23.96
CA SER A 823 7.29 -41.02 25.31
C SER A 823 7.33 -39.49 25.37
N GLY A 824 7.96 -38.82 24.40
CA GLY A 824 8.19 -37.37 24.42
C GLY A 824 9.18 -36.90 25.47
N ALA A 825 9.72 -37.80 26.30
CA ALA A 825 10.64 -37.43 27.37
C ALA A 825 11.95 -36.84 26.80
N MET A 826 12.52 -35.88 27.53
CA MET A 826 13.85 -35.35 27.25
C MET A 826 14.86 -36.49 27.19
N LYS A 827 15.64 -36.59 26.11
CA LYS A 827 16.79 -37.49 26.05
C LYS A 827 17.90 -36.86 26.89
N HIS A 828 18.18 -37.44 28.06
CA HIS A 828 19.29 -37.02 28.92
C HIS A 828 20.63 -37.52 28.42
#